data_AF-A0A7K0PE95-F1
#
_entry.id   AF-A0A7K0PE95-F1
#
_cell.length_a   1.000
_cell.length_b   1.000
_cell.length_c   1.000
_cell.angle_alpha   90.00
_cell.angle_beta   90.00
_cell.angle_gamma   90.00
#
_symmetry.space_group_name_H-M   'P 1'
#
loop_
_entity.id
_entity.type
_entity.pdbx_description
1 polymer ?
#
loop_
_entity_poly.entity_id
_entity_poly.type
_entity_poly.pdbx_seq_one_letter_code
_entity_poly.pdbx_strand_id
1 'polypeptide(L)'
;MSSASPGRRPRATAPTSSRTPARRTPSPRARLTGTVAAGLLAAGVAAPSAGAYNYVPSGNGEAWGVQDAAAPRVDTGSIRDTTSAALSGYGGIRVKVSTDALRNGELVRGFGLRFDPPERFTSTRSVDMGGVAISRQMRFNRTANWGRWVDTFRNTTDAPITVDVSFGGQTGVGNASGSTNGIVSDTSSGDATISDADSWALTRFGTAPAPSTRAPSAIVFGSAAPYSGALTRTGNFRERTFTEPRAATGHESNFIGYEHRLVLQPGQTRTLAHFVVIGTAENGSTTGPTVAGTQVAAVRSTASTLASSPSFTDLTKPEICALANWDRAALPTIPAFDPAKDCAVAGAPAMPPVAPANPSTTGSTYDVMGKSIGTMQADMAAGRTTSQEITRAYLDRIAAYDVGPFGFNSYTTVAKDAMAQAKAADDARAAGRTSPVLGIPLTIKDLYDTNDMPTTNGSLVFEGYQPPDDATSVARLRDAGAVILGKASLEEYALSGQYSDSAFGIVWNAFSPSKSALASSGGPAVATAADLAAGSLGSQTGDSLYAPASAASLYTLRGTDGLESLAGLMPLSWLQDYGGAITRSMEDLADILDVTTGTDPRDAERTAEADARKPKEWRDTLDADALKGKRIGYYDSAFGDPFGTTGTTDAQRAALKVFEDAGATLVKITGGPSLPSTPPGDRAFQGWVEYIKTHPNLPYQDAREILANQKRLPYRRSANGYTGAGAMTDAQIAAYKQFRADAKVRVGEWLDAPPTPTDADTGVPSPGALDAVVFPGLRSTISLNDGNAAAFGRGDPPTNSAGAPSVSFPATVNDDGEPTNLQLVGRAWDDGDLMGYAYAFDRIAKAQIAPTTAPKLAFKADPTPPVIEQPAPIAPQPSPLAPSAAPAPPVPSAPTTKPAATPLRTVRLLTSAVRLDAKGRFALRVSCAKGTTSCRFRVLVRRGSATVASRTLTVRAGRTATMRVRPSAAMRRSLLRGRTVTVKVSLSGTGIRGLTANVEVRPRR
;
A
#
# COMPACT_ATOMS: atom_id res chain seq x y z
N MET A 1 -14.64 -63.54 -8.42
CA MET A 1 -15.43 -64.61 -9.08
C MET A 1 -16.21 -63.99 -10.25
N SER A 2 -16.74 -64.79 -11.18
CA SER A 2 -17.33 -64.27 -12.44
C SER A 2 -18.58 -65.05 -12.86
N SER A 3 -19.62 -64.33 -13.33
CA SER A 3 -20.79 -64.90 -14.01
C SER A 3 -21.63 -63.83 -14.74
N ALA A 4 -22.24 -64.02 -15.92
CA ALA A 4 -21.85 -64.78 -17.12
C ALA A 4 -22.82 -64.52 -18.32
N SER A 5 -22.79 -63.31 -18.89
CA SER A 5 -22.88 -63.13 -20.37
C SER A 5 -24.23 -63.55 -21.09
N PRO A 6 -24.38 -63.55 -22.45
CA PRO A 6 -25.29 -62.58 -23.10
C PRO A 6 -26.11 -63.07 -24.34
N GLY A 7 -26.77 -62.13 -25.06
CA GLY A 7 -27.17 -62.27 -26.48
C GLY A 7 -26.95 -60.95 -27.25
N ARG A 8 -26.06 -60.85 -28.25
CA ARG A 8 -26.18 -61.16 -29.72
C ARG A 8 -27.16 -60.22 -30.45
N ARG A 9 -26.77 -59.37 -31.44
CA ARG A 9 -26.03 -59.53 -32.74
C ARG A 9 -26.87 -60.15 -33.87
N PRO A 10 -26.54 -59.99 -35.19
CA PRO A 10 -25.35 -59.36 -35.84
C PRO A 10 -25.73 -58.09 -36.67
N ARG A 11 -24.98 -57.51 -37.64
CA ARG A 11 -23.63 -57.71 -38.26
C ARG A 11 -22.95 -56.30 -38.36
N ALA A 12 -22.19 -55.74 -39.32
CA ALA A 12 -21.39 -56.05 -40.55
C ALA A 12 -20.43 -54.83 -40.79
N THR A 13 -19.42 -54.71 -41.68
CA THR A 13 -18.44 -55.58 -42.40
C THR A 13 -17.45 -54.62 -43.15
N ALA A 14 -16.12 -54.80 -43.25
CA ALA A 14 -15.24 -55.75 -42.55
C ALA A 14 -13.76 -55.29 -42.33
N PRO A 15 -12.85 -55.06 -43.33
CA PRO A 15 -11.39 -55.14 -43.07
C PRO A 15 -10.53 -53.98 -43.67
N THR A 16 -9.21 -53.83 -43.50
CA THR A 16 -8.03 -54.70 -43.16
C THR A 16 -6.92 -53.89 -42.44
N SER A 17 -5.88 -54.42 -41.75
CA SER A 17 -5.70 -55.64 -40.91
C SER A 17 -4.25 -55.79 -40.38
N SER A 18 -4.06 -55.99 -39.05
CA SER A 18 -2.85 -56.59 -38.40
C SER A 18 -1.53 -55.76 -38.36
N ARG A 19 -0.49 -56.02 -37.54
CA ARG A 19 -0.20 -57.09 -36.53
C ARG A 19 0.92 -56.65 -35.53
N THR A 20 1.08 -57.36 -34.42
CA THR A 20 2.14 -57.23 -33.37
C THR A 20 2.68 -58.65 -32.99
N PRO A 21 3.71 -58.87 -32.13
CA PRO A 21 4.74 -57.98 -31.51
C PRO A 21 6.20 -58.54 -31.41
N ALA A 22 7.09 -57.77 -30.77
CA ALA A 22 8.13 -58.20 -29.78
C ALA A 22 9.55 -58.74 -30.12
N ARG A 23 10.52 -58.11 -29.41
CA ARG A 23 11.66 -58.67 -28.61
C ARG A 23 13.10 -58.85 -29.19
N ARG A 24 14.04 -58.36 -28.35
CA ARG A 24 15.44 -58.77 -28.06
C ARG A 24 16.62 -58.14 -28.84
N THR A 25 17.64 -57.81 -28.04
CA THR A 25 19.00 -57.34 -28.33
C THR A 25 19.96 -58.54 -28.54
N PRO A 26 21.15 -58.37 -29.17
CA PRO A 26 22.34 -57.83 -28.49
C PRO A 26 23.21 -56.86 -29.34
N SER A 27 24.24 -56.28 -28.72
CA SER A 27 25.39 -55.58 -29.34
C SER A 27 26.63 -56.52 -29.33
N PRO A 28 27.84 -56.23 -29.90
CA PRO A 28 28.64 -54.99 -29.66
C PRO A 28 29.64 -54.51 -30.77
N ARG A 29 30.17 -53.27 -30.62
CA ARG A 29 31.45 -52.72 -31.19
C ARG A 29 31.56 -52.64 -32.75
N ALA A 30 32.24 -51.68 -33.41
CA ALA A 30 32.87 -50.37 -33.13
C ALA A 30 33.02 -49.64 -34.52
N ARG A 31 33.73 -48.52 -34.79
CA ARG A 31 34.73 -47.68 -34.06
C ARG A 31 34.72 -46.23 -34.64
N LEU A 32 35.62 -45.37 -34.14
CA LEU A 32 35.86 -43.94 -34.45
C LEU A 32 35.98 -43.54 -35.94
N THR A 33 35.30 -42.45 -36.34
CA THR A 33 35.82 -41.06 -36.53
C THR A 33 34.60 -40.09 -36.66
N GLY A 34 34.68 -38.77 -36.48
CA GLY A 34 35.78 -37.94 -35.96
C GLY A 34 35.77 -36.49 -36.48
N THR A 35 34.76 -35.66 -36.13
CA THR A 35 34.67 -34.28 -36.67
C THR A 35 34.09 -33.23 -35.71
N VAL A 36 34.76 -32.07 -35.70
CA VAL A 36 34.52 -30.77 -35.06
C VAL A 36 33.06 -30.40 -34.71
N ALA A 37 32.83 -29.92 -33.49
CA ALA A 37 31.64 -29.16 -33.11
C ALA A 37 31.85 -27.66 -33.37
N ALA A 38 30.88 -27.00 -34.04
CA ALA A 38 30.86 -25.55 -34.21
C ALA A 38 29.85 -24.93 -33.23
N GLY A 39 30.34 -24.11 -32.29
CA GLY A 39 29.50 -23.47 -31.28
C GLY A 39 28.85 -22.18 -31.77
N LEU A 40 27.52 -22.17 -31.86
CA LEU A 40 26.74 -20.93 -31.99
C LEU A 40 26.49 -20.35 -30.59
N LEU A 41 27.28 -19.34 -30.23
CA LEU A 41 27.03 -18.52 -29.04
C LEU A 41 25.79 -17.65 -29.26
N ALA A 42 24.63 -18.16 -28.81
CA ALA A 42 23.45 -17.34 -28.64
C ALA A 42 23.74 -16.29 -27.55
N ALA A 43 24.03 -15.05 -27.96
CA ALA A 43 24.21 -13.94 -27.05
C ALA A 43 22.87 -13.67 -26.34
N GLY A 44 22.76 -14.09 -25.07
CA GLY A 44 21.58 -13.88 -24.26
C GLY A 44 21.30 -12.39 -24.09
N VAL A 45 20.35 -11.86 -24.86
CA VAL A 45 19.82 -10.52 -24.66
C VAL A 45 19.13 -10.52 -23.31
N ALA A 46 19.78 -9.93 -22.29
CA ALA A 46 19.17 -9.73 -20.99
C ALA A 46 17.91 -8.88 -21.18
N ALA A 47 16.74 -9.48 -20.98
CA ALA A 47 15.47 -8.79 -21.09
C ALA A 47 15.50 -7.57 -20.16
N PRO A 48 15.37 -6.33 -20.68
CA PRO A 48 15.42 -5.14 -19.85
C PRO A 48 14.29 -5.21 -18.81
N SER A 49 14.63 -4.89 -17.56
CA SER A 49 13.74 -5.08 -16.42
C SER A 49 12.43 -4.31 -16.61
N ALA A 50 11.32 -5.03 -16.70
CA ALA A 50 9.99 -4.43 -16.67
C ALA A 50 9.83 -3.59 -15.39
N GLY A 51 9.22 -2.42 -15.55
CA GLY A 51 8.84 -1.52 -14.47
C GLY A 51 7.66 -2.07 -13.64
N ALA A 52 6.85 -1.15 -13.14
CA ALA A 52 5.48 -1.43 -12.70
C ALA A 52 4.51 -0.72 -13.66
N TYR A 53 4.73 0.58 -13.79
CA TYR A 53 4.17 1.51 -14.74
C TYR A 53 5.22 1.90 -15.79
N ASN A 54 4.78 2.50 -16.90
CA ASN A 54 5.69 3.02 -17.91
C ASN A 54 6.24 4.41 -17.51
N TYR A 55 7.53 4.63 -17.79
CA TYR A 55 8.24 5.88 -17.51
C TYR A 55 8.62 6.61 -18.80
N VAL A 56 8.17 7.87 -18.94
CA VAL A 56 8.64 8.77 -20.02
C VAL A 56 9.78 9.65 -19.50
N PRO A 57 11.01 9.58 -20.06
CA PRO A 57 12.15 10.35 -19.56
C PRO A 57 12.22 11.76 -20.15
N SER A 58 12.34 12.77 -19.29
CA SER A 58 12.37 14.20 -19.64
C SER A 58 13.81 14.70 -19.89
N GLY A 59 13.96 15.72 -20.72
CA GLY A 59 15.26 16.24 -21.19
C GLY A 59 16.08 16.96 -20.12
N ASN A 60 15.44 17.40 -19.04
CA ASN A 60 16.07 18.00 -17.86
C ASN A 60 16.63 16.96 -16.85
N GLY A 61 16.42 15.65 -17.08
CA GLY A 61 16.83 14.56 -16.19
C GLY A 61 15.73 14.03 -15.25
N GLU A 62 14.54 14.65 -15.25
CA GLU A 62 13.34 14.08 -14.65
C GLU A 62 12.80 12.89 -15.47
N ALA A 63 11.88 12.12 -14.88
CA ALA A 63 11.02 11.18 -15.61
C ALA A 63 9.58 11.32 -15.11
N TRP A 64 8.62 10.96 -15.96
CA TRP A 64 7.19 10.91 -15.63
C TRP A 64 6.78 9.45 -15.44
N GLY A 65 6.50 9.02 -14.21
CA GLY A 65 5.88 7.72 -13.95
C GLY A 65 4.37 7.84 -14.01
N VAL A 66 3.71 7.14 -14.95
CA VAL A 66 2.28 7.31 -15.23
C VAL A 66 1.47 6.11 -14.70
N GLN A 67 0.38 6.39 -13.97
CA GLN A 67 -0.57 5.39 -13.48
C GLN A 67 -1.41 4.80 -14.63
N ASP A 68 -0.80 3.88 -15.40
CA ASP A 68 -1.39 3.23 -16.57
C ASP A 68 -1.99 1.84 -16.24
N ALA A 69 -2.31 1.06 -17.29
CA ALA A 69 -2.92 -0.26 -17.17
C ALA A 69 -1.94 -1.40 -16.78
N ALA A 70 -0.65 -1.13 -16.59
CA ALA A 70 0.35 -2.11 -16.17
C ALA A 70 0.48 -2.20 -14.63
N ALA A 71 0.94 -3.36 -14.14
CA ALA A 71 0.99 -3.74 -12.73
C ALA A 71 1.61 -2.68 -11.78
N PRO A 72 0.86 -2.01 -10.88
CA PRO A 72 -0.32 -2.50 -10.16
C PRO A 72 -1.69 -2.00 -10.70
N ARG A 73 -1.78 -1.63 -11.97
CA ARG A 73 -3.02 -1.42 -12.73
C ARG A 73 -3.93 -0.34 -12.15
N VAL A 74 -3.35 0.78 -11.72
CA VAL A 74 -4.08 1.92 -11.15
C VAL A 74 -4.93 2.62 -12.23
N ASP A 75 -4.42 2.70 -13.46
CA ASP A 75 -5.17 3.04 -14.68
C ASP A 75 -6.02 4.33 -14.61
N THR A 76 -5.50 5.35 -13.94
CA THR A 76 -6.06 6.71 -13.81
C THR A 76 -5.44 7.71 -14.81
N GLY A 77 -4.24 7.43 -15.31
CA GLY A 77 -3.43 8.37 -16.08
C GLY A 77 -2.85 9.53 -15.27
N SER A 78 -2.88 9.47 -13.94
CA SER A 78 -2.20 10.44 -13.09
C SER A 78 -0.69 10.16 -13.02
N ILE A 79 0.09 11.19 -12.67
CA ILE A 79 1.52 11.10 -12.41
C ILE A 79 1.67 10.45 -11.04
N ARG A 80 2.17 9.21 -11.01
CA ARG A 80 2.56 8.54 -9.76
C ARG A 80 3.73 9.27 -9.14
N ASP A 81 4.83 9.38 -9.87
CA ASP A 81 6.08 9.96 -9.39
C ASP A 81 6.85 10.75 -10.46
N THR A 82 7.80 11.53 -9.98
CA THR A 82 8.83 12.23 -10.76
C THR A 82 10.15 12.17 -9.97
N THR A 83 11.29 12.31 -10.65
CA THR A 83 12.62 12.10 -10.05
C THR A 83 12.92 13.07 -8.90
N SER A 84 12.49 14.34 -9.01
CA SER A 84 12.68 15.36 -7.96
C SER A 84 11.51 16.34 -7.76
N ALA A 85 10.46 16.31 -8.59
CA ALA A 85 9.24 17.07 -8.28
C ALA A 85 8.42 16.41 -7.14
N ALA A 86 7.33 17.05 -6.74
CA ALA A 86 6.47 16.58 -5.64
C ALA A 86 5.08 16.13 -6.11
N LEU A 87 4.93 15.90 -7.41
CA LEU A 87 3.70 15.43 -8.01
C LEU A 87 3.45 13.98 -7.60
N SER A 88 2.27 13.74 -7.04
CA SER A 88 1.81 12.45 -6.50
C SER A 88 0.31 12.34 -6.81
N GLY A 89 -0.11 11.30 -7.54
CA GLY A 89 -1.48 11.21 -8.07
C GLY A 89 -1.89 12.42 -8.92
N TYR A 90 -0.94 13.14 -9.52
CA TYR A 90 -1.21 14.46 -10.10
C TYR A 90 -1.61 14.39 -11.58
N GLY A 91 -2.63 15.16 -11.97
CA GLY A 91 -3.29 15.04 -13.27
C GLY A 91 -4.31 13.91 -13.33
N GLY A 92 -4.74 13.36 -12.19
CA GLY A 92 -5.97 12.57 -12.11
C GLY A 92 -7.18 13.45 -12.40
N ILE A 93 -8.30 12.84 -12.81
CA ILE A 93 -9.60 13.52 -12.87
C ILE A 93 -10.60 12.86 -11.92
N ARG A 94 -11.21 13.68 -11.06
CA ARG A 94 -12.49 13.34 -10.43
C ARG A 94 -13.60 13.93 -11.30
N VAL A 95 -14.70 13.22 -11.45
CA VAL A 95 -15.82 13.65 -12.30
C VAL A 95 -17.12 13.48 -11.55
N LYS A 96 -17.99 14.48 -11.63
CA LYS A 96 -19.35 14.47 -11.09
C LYS A 96 -20.35 14.79 -12.19
N VAL A 97 -21.35 13.93 -12.37
CA VAL A 97 -22.43 14.05 -13.35
C VAL A 97 -23.74 14.42 -12.68
N SER A 98 -24.69 15.01 -13.43
CA SER A 98 -26.04 15.32 -12.94
C SER A 98 -26.99 14.12 -12.84
N THR A 99 -26.50 12.91 -13.12
CA THR A 99 -27.24 11.64 -13.05
C THR A 99 -26.82 10.82 -11.82
N ASP A 100 -27.64 9.85 -11.41
CA ASP A 100 -27.41 9.02 -10.22
C ASP A 100 -26.35 7.91 -10.47
N ALA A 101 -25.11 8.33 -10.75
CA ALA A 101 -23.98 7.42 -10.97
C ALA A 101 -23.49 6.80 -9.65
N LEU A 102 -23.26 5.49 -9.63
CA LEU A 102 -22.82 4.73 -8.45
C LEU A 102 -21.42 5.13 -7.89
N ARG A 103 -20.67 5.97 -8.62
CA ARG A 103 -19.33 6.49 -8.25
C ARG A 103 -19.22 8.01 -8.50
N ASN A 104 -20.34 8.72 -8.37
CA ASN A 104 -20.43 10.14 -8.71
C ASN A 104 -19.49 11.01 -7.84
N GLY A 105 -18.55 11.71 -8.46
CA GLY A 105 -17.52 12.53 -7.78
C GLY A 105 -16.18 11.83 -7.53
N GLU A 106 -16.03 10.54 -7.89
CA GLU A 106 -14.79 9.79 -7.63
C GLU A 106 -13.75 9.89 -8.77
N LEU A 107 -12.51 9.49 -8.45
CA LEU A 107 -11.36 9.44 -9.33
C LEU A 107 -11.57 8.42 -10.45
N VAL A 108 -11.64 8.90 -11.69
CA VAL A 108 -11.89 8.06 -12.86
C VAL A 108 -10.69 7.17 -13.13
N ARG A 109 -10.95 5.86 -13.24
CA ARG A 109 -9.97 4.82 -13.53
C ARG A 109 -10.54 3.75 -14.46
N GLY A 110 -9.67 2.95 -15.06
CA GLY A 110 -10.08 1.81 -15.88
C GLY A 110 -10.08 2.11 -17.38
N PHE A 111 -9.44 3.19 -17.83
CA PHE A 111 -9.30 3.60 -19.24
C PHE A 111 -8.62 2.55 -20.15
N GLY A 112 -7.91 1.59 -19.57
CA GLY A 112 -7.03 0.68 -20.28
C GLY A 112 -5.92 1.43 -20.99
N LEU A 113 -5.22 2.34 -20.29
CA LEU A 113 -4.17 3.18 -20.87
C LEU A 113 -3.03 2.32 -21.43
N ARG A 114 -2.93 2.27 -22.76
CA ARG A 114 -1.78 1.69 -23.46
C ARG A 114 -0.70 2.75 -23.59
N PHE A 115 0.53 2.41 -23.19
CA PHE A 115 1.70 3.23 -23.52
C PHE A 115 2.05 3.07 -25.00
N ASP A 116 2.05 4.19 -25.72
CA ASP A 116 2.43 4.33 -27.11
C ASP A 116 3.81 5.02 -27.16
N PRO A 117 4.92 4.26 -27.14
CA PRO A 117 6.26 4.83 -26.98
C PRO A 117 6.65 5.73 -28.16
N PRO A 118 7.48 6.77 -27.93
CA PRO A 118 8.19 7.07 -26.69
C PRO A 118 7.47 8.02 -25.72
N GLU A 119 6.32 8.59 -26.09
CA GLU A 119 5.81 9.84 -25.51
C GLU A 119 4.30 9.89 -25.25
N ARG A 120 3.52 8.87 -25.61
CA ARG A 120 2.05 8.93 -25.59
C ARG A 120 1.41 7.83 -24.75
N PHE A 121 0.20 8.09 -24.26
CA PHE A 121 -0.70 7.07 -23.71
C PHE A 121 -2.09 7.28 -24.29
N THR A 122 -2.77 6.19 -24.65
CA THR A 122 -4.14 6.24 -25.20
C THR A 122 -5.07 5.27 -24.47
N SER A 123 -6.31 5.72 -24.19
CA SER A 123 -7.37 4.83 -23.68
C SER A 123 -7.72 3.78 -24.72
N THR A 124 -7.72 2.50 -24.33
CA THR A 124 -8.22 1.41 -25.20
C THR A 124 -9.73 1.20 -25.08
N ARG A 125 -10.36 1.78 -24.05
CA ARG A 125 -11.81 1.77 -23.80
C ARG A 125 -12.25 3.07 -23.13
N SER A 126 -13.49 3.50 -23.35
CA SER A 126 -14.10 4.59 -22.59
C SER A 126 -14.67 4.07 -21.27
N VAL A 127 -14.54 4.84 -20.20
CA VAL A 127 -15.20 4.59 -18.92
C VAL A 127 -16.57 5.27 -18.96
N ASP A 128 -17.67 4.56 -18.64
CA ASP A 128 -18.95 5.25 -18.42
C ASP A 128 -19.05 5.78 -16.98
N MET A 129 -19.63 6.97 -16.85
CA MET A 129 -20.12 7.50 -15.58
C MET A 129 -21.54 8.02 -15.75
N GLY A 130 -22.53 7.15 -15.61
CA GLY A 130 -23.94 7.53 -15.53
C GLY A 130 -24.50 8.12 -16.83
N GLY A 131 -24.10 7.56 -17.99
CA GLY A 131 -24.49 8.10 -19.29
C GLY A 131 -23.52 9.14 -19.86
N VAL A 132 -22.30 9.20 -19.32
CA VAL A 132 -21.19 9.98 -19.88
C VAL A 132 -20.02 9.04 -20.14
N ALA A 133 -19.73 8.79 -21.41
CA ALA A 133 -18.51 8.10 -21.81
C ALA A 133 -17.32 9.06 -21.67
N ILE A 134 -16.24 8.58 -21.03
CA ILE A 134 -15.03 9.34 -20.74
C ILE A 134 -13.82 8.60 -21.32
N SER A 135 -13.00 9.28 -22.13
CA SER A 135 -11.75 8.72 -22.65
C SER A 135 -10.60 9.73 -22.54
N ARG A 136 -9.43 9.24 -22.11
CA ARG A 136 -8.21 10.01 -21.88
C ARG A 136 -7.13 9.70 -22.91
N GLN A 137 -6.40 10.71 -23.36
CA GLN A 137 -5.10 10.54 -24.00
C GLN A 137 -4.07 11.51 -23.42
N MET A 138 -2.80 11.13 -23.48
CA MET A 138 -1.70 11.88 -22.87
C MET A 138 -0.53 11.98 -23.86
N ARG A 139 0.17 13.12 -23.88
CA ARG A 139 1.40 13.33 -24.65
C ARG A 139 2.43 14.09 -23.82
N PHE A 140 3.66 13.61 -23.77
CA PHE A 140 4.78 14.24 -23.06
C PHE A 140 5.80 14.81 -24.05
N ASN A 141 6.08 16.11 -23.98
CA ASN A 141 7.18 16.73 -24.70
C ASN A 141 8.45 16.65 -23.85
N ARG A 142 9.33 15.71 -24.21
CA ARG A 142 10.55 15.43 -23.44
C ARG A 142 11.51 16.62 -23.41
N THR A 143 11.66 17.35 -24.51
CA THR A 143 12.60 18.49 -24.58
C THR A 143 12.10 19.71 -23.80
N ALA A 144 10.80 19.98 -23.85
CA ALA A 144 10.19 21.14 -23.19
C ALA A 144 9.68 20.85 -21.76
N ASN A 145 9.83 19.61 -21.27
CA ASN A 145 9.51 19.17 -19.91
C ASN A 145 8.05 19.44 -19.49
N TRP A 146 7.11 19.15 -20.40
CA TRP A 146 5.67 19.18 -20.11
C TRP A 146 4.93 17.92 -20.57
N GLY A 147 3.85 17.59 -19.86
CA GLY A 147 2.83 16.64 -20.29
C GLY A 147 1.53 17.37 -20.63
N ARG A 148 0.79 16.89 -21.62
CA ARG A 148 -0.58 17.32 -21.96
C ARG A 148 -1.53 16.17 -21.74
N TRP A 149 -2.60 16.42 -20.98
CA TRP A 149 -3.76 15.55 -20.84
C TRP A 149 -4.87 16.08 -21.73
N VAL A 150 -5.61 15.19 -22.36
CA VAL A 150 -6.77 15.52 -23.19
C VAL A 150 -7.87 14.52 -22.84
N ASP A 151 -8.87 15.03 -22.12
CA ASP A 151 -9.97 14.25 -21.54
C ASP A 151 -11.26 14.57 -22.28
N THR A 152 -11.82 13.56 -22.95
CA THR A 152 -12.98 13.68 -23.83
C THR A 152 -14.20 13.03 -23.20
N PHE A 153 -15.28 13.80 -23.13
CA PHE A 153 -16.56 13.48 -22.48
C PHE A 153 -17.66 13.48 -23.53
N ARG A 154 -18.45 12.40 -23.60
CA ARG A 154 -19.60 12.30 -24.50
C ARG A 154 -20.84 11.87 -23.74
N ASN A 155 -21.91 12.65 -23.87
CA ASN A 155 -23.23 12.26 -23.40
C ASN A 155 -23.75 11.11 -24.28
N THR A 156 -24.08 9.97 -23.66
CA THR A 156 -24.63 8.77 -24.32
C THR A 156 -26.14 8.63 -24.13
N THR A 157 -26.78 9.56 -23.42
CA THR A 157 -28.22 9.62 -23.16
C THR A 157 -28.98 10.51 -24.16
N ASP A 158 -30.30 10.52 -24.03
CA ASP A 158 -31.28 11.33 -24.75
C ASP A 158 -31.62 12.67 -24.06
N ALA A 159 -31.10 12.93 -22.85
CA ALA A 159 -31.30 14.17 -22.10
C ALA A 159 -30.00 14.98 -21.92
N PRO A 160 -30.04 16.32 -21.70
CA PRO A 160 -28.84 17.09 -21.39
C PRO A 160 -28.24 16.72 -20.02
N ILE A 161 -26.92 16.57 -19.93
CA ILE A 161 -26.18 16.24 -18.69
C ILE A 161 -25.21 17.37 -18.33
N THR A 162 -25.18 17.76 -17.06
CA THR A 162 -24.10 18.60 -16.50
C THR A 162 -22.96 17.70 -16.01
N VAL A 163 -21.72 18.04 -16.37
CA VAL A 163 -20.51 17.32 -15.96
C VAL A 163 -19.53 18.30 -15.33
N ASP A 164 -19.33 18.18 -14.01
CA ASP A 164 -18.28 18.87 -13.28
C ASP A 164 -17.02 17.99 -13.27
N VAL A 165 -15.90 18.54 -13.71
CA VAL A 165 -14.61 17.83 -13.81
C VAL A 165 -13.58 18.56 -12.98
N SER A 166 -12.94 17.87 -12.04
CA SER A 166 -11.79 18.37 -11.29
C SER A 166 -10.54 17.68 -11.79
N PHE A 167 -9.64 18.42 -12.44
CA PHE A 167 -8.30 17.94 -12.82
C PHE A 167 -7.31 18.33 -11.70
N GLY A 168 -6.51 17.40 -11.18
CA GLY A 168 -5.69 17.73 -10.02
C GLY A 168 -4.90 16.60 -9.39
N GLY A 169 -4.54 16.79 -8.12
CA GLY A 169 -3.81 15.82 -7.31
C GLY A 169 -3.00 16.47 -6.21
N GLN A 170 -2.02 15.72 -5.70
CA GLN A 170 -1.16 16.15 -4.60
C GLN A 170 0.13 16.82 -5.12
N THR A 171 0.43 18.00 -4.58
CA THR A 171 1.67 18.76 -4.83
C THR A 171 2.63 18.76 -3.62
N GLY A 172 2.27 18.10 -2.51
CA GLY A 172 3.09 18.01 -1.30
C GLY A 172 2.37 17.36 -0.12
N VAL A 173 2.97 17.43 1.07
CA VAL A 173 2.35 17.06 2.35
C VAL A 173 2.58 18.17 3.36
N GLY A 174 1.57 18.49 4.18
CA GLY A 174 1.79 19.34 5.35
C GLY A 174 2.47 18.62 6.51
N ASN A 175 2.53 19.26 7.68
CA ASN A 175 2.91 18.63 8.95
C ASN A 175 2.19 19.31 10.13
N ALA A 176 2.23 18.68 11.31
CA ALA A 176 1.60 19.17 12.54
C ALA A 176 2.07 20.56 13.04
N SER A 177 3.08 21.18 12.43
CA SER A 177 3.46 22.58 12.68
C SER A 177 2.88 23.56 11.63
N GLY A 178 1.84 23.16 10.88
CA GLY A 178 1.18 23.96 9.86
C GLY A 178 2.02 24.22 8.60
N SER A 179 3.14 23.51 8.42
CA SER A 179 4.03 23.73 7.28
C SER A 179 3.30 23.35 5.98
N THR A 180 3.42 24.21 4.96
CA THR A 180 2.90 23.99 3.61
C THR A 180 4.08 23.74 2.67
N ASN A 181 4.02 22.69 1.86
CA ASN A 181 5.16 22.26 1.05
C ASN A 181 4.94 22.53 -0.45
N GLY A 182 3.75 22.23 -0.98
CA GLY A 182 3.33 22.59 -2.34
C GLY A 182 2.74 24.01 -2.39
N ILE A 183 3.56 25.03 -2.15
CA ILE A 183 3.11 26.43 -2.07
C ILE A 183 2.81 26.95 -3.49
N VAL A 184 1.57 27.41 -3.73
CA VAL A 184 1.26 28.26 -4.90
C VAL A 184 2.01 29.57 -4.71
N SER A 185 2.88 29.93 -5.66
CA SER A 185 3.74 31.11 -5.54
C SER A 185 3.65 32.09 -6.70
N ASP A 186 2.88 31.74 -7.73
CA ASP A 186 2.70 32.56 -8.92
C ASP A 186 1.48 32.10 -9.73
N THR A 187 0.79 33.04 -10.36
CA THR A 187 -0.35 32.84 -11.27
C THR A 187 -0.13 33.62 -12.56
N SER A 188 -0.93 33.39 -13.59
CA SER A 188 -0.94 34.23 -14.80
C SER A 188 -1.24 35.70 -14.52
N SER A 189 -1.98 36.00 -13.45
CA SER A 189 -2.25 37.36 -12.96
C SER A 189 -1.07 37.98 -12.20
N GLY A 190 -0.03 37.21 -11.87
CA GLY A 190 1.17 37.67 -11.18
C GLY A 190 1.05 37.69 -9.64
N ASP A 191 0.15 36.89 -9.07
CA ASP A 191 -0.06 36.77 -7.63
C ASP A 191 0.06 35.31 -7.12
N ALA A 192 -0.42 35.01 -5.91
CA ALA A 192 -0.39 33.66 -5.33
C ALA A 192 -1.79 33.03 -5.14
N THR A 193 -2.84 33.59 -5.77
CA THR A 193 -4.24 33.25 -5.52
C THR A 193 -4.91 32.80 -6.82
N ILE A 194 -5.14 31.50 -6.96
CA ILE A 194 -5.75 30.94 -8.18
C ILE A 194 -7.19 31.45 -8.34
N SER A 195 -7.44 32.17 -9.43
CA SER A 195 -8.73 32.77 -9.78
C SER A 195 -9.29 32.25 -11.11
N ASP A 196 -10.52 32.60 -11.45
CA ASP A 196 -11.11 32.38 -12.78
C ASP A 196 -10.54 33.31 -13.86
N ALA A 197 -9.92 34.43 -13.45
CA ALA A 197 -9.13 35.30 -14.33
C ALA A 197 -7.78 34.69 -14.75
N ASP A 198 -7.41 33.53 -14.21
CA ASP A 198 -6.16 32.86 -14.55
C ASP A 198 -6.29 31.82 -15.68
N SER A 199 -5.13 31.48 -16.25
CA SER A 199 -4.91 30.43 -17.25
C SER A 199 -3.90 29.37 -16.78
N TRP A 200 -3.03 29.74 -15.83
CA TRP A 200 -2.07 28.82 -15.20
C TRP A 200 -1.74 29.22 -13.76
N ALA A 201 -1.28 28.23 -12.98
CA ALA A 201 -0.78 28.42 -11.62
C ALA A 201 0.52 27.61 -11.38
N LEU A 202 1.45 28.17 -10.62
CA LEU A 202 2.77 27.60 -10.32
C LEU A 202 2.91 27.25 -8.83
N THR A 203 3.36 26.03 -8.57
CA THR A 203 3.65 25.48 -7.25
C THR A 203 5.16 25.22 -7.05
N ARG A 204 5.68 25.52 -5.86
CA ARG A 204 7.09 25.32 -5.51
C ARG A 204 7.30 24.96 -4.04
N PHE A 205 8.48 24.41 -3.76
CA PHE A 205 8.89 24.01 -2.41
C PHE A 205 9.72 25.10 -1.73
N GLY A 206 9.27 25.48 -0.52
CA GLY A 206 9.84 26.58 0.26
C GLY A 206 9.58 27.95 -0.37
N THR A 207 9.70 29.02 0.42
CA THR A 207 9.44 30.40 -0.02
C THR A 207 10.61 31.02 -0.79
N ALA A 208 10.32 31.99 -1.66
CA ALA A 208 11.35 32.86 -2.22
C ALA A 208 11.99 33.74 -1.10
N PRO A 209 13.26 34.16 -1.22
CA PRO A 209 14.19 33.93 -2.33
C PRO A 209 15.03 32.65 -2.21
N ALA A 210 14.65 31.68 -1.36
CA ALA A 210 15.42 30.44 -1.22
C ALA A 210 15.32 29.57 -2.51
N PRO A 211 16.37 28.81 -2.86
CA PRO A 211 16.27 27.84 -3.94
C PRO A 211 15.27 26.74 -3.56
N SER A 212 14.52 26.21 -4.53
CA SER A 212 13.56 25.14 -4.28
C SER A 212 14.26 23.84 -3.84
N THR A 213 13.66 23.11 -2.87
CA THR A 213 14.20 21.83 -2.35
C THR A 213 13.69 20.59 -3.09
N ARG A 214 12.72 20.80 -3.99
CA ARG A 214 12.19 19.87 -5.00
C ARG A 214 11.95 20.66 -6.29
N ALA A 215 11.73 19.99 -7.41
CA ALA A 215 11.41 20.68 -8.66
C ALA A 215 10.11 21.49 -8.54
N PRO A 216 10.06 22.74 -9.03
CA PRO A 216 8.83 23.49 -9.17
C PRO A 216 7.99 22.91 -10.33
N SER A 217 6.68 23.14 -10.28
CA SER A 217 5.73 22.65 -11.27
C SER A 217 4.63 23.66 -11.53
N ALA A 218 4.12 23.73 -12.76
CA ALA A 218 2.96 24.55 -13.10
C ALA A 218 1.92 23.74 -13.86
N ILE A 219 0.68 24.21 -13.81
CA ILE A 219 -0.48 23.64 -14.49
C ILE A 219 -1.15 24.75 -15.30
N VAL A 220 -1.27 24.52 -16.60
CA VAL A 220 -2.04 25.36 -17.53
C VAL A 220 -3.38 24.67 -17.76
N PHE A 221 -4.46 25.34 -17.36
CA PHE A 221 -5.79 24.74 -17.26
C PHE A 221 -6.82 25.33 -18.22
N GLY A 222 -6.45 26.33 -19.03
CA GLY A 222 -7.28 26.82 -20.12
C GLY A 222 -7.09 28.29 -20.44
N SER A 223 -8.03 28.83 -21.22
CA SER A 223 -8.27 30.27 -21.31
C SER A 223 -9.02 30.77 -20.07
N ALA A 224 -8.72 32.00 -19.65
CA ALA A 224 -9.35 32.66 -18.50
C ALA A 224 -10.84 33.00 -18.75
N ALA A 225 -11.53 33.36 -17.68
CA ALA A 225 -12.87 33.96 -17.72
C ALA A 225 -12.89 35.24 -18.59
N PRO A 226 -14.03 35.60 -19.22
CA PRO A 226 -15.38 35.02 -19.05
C PRO A 226 -15.71 33.89 -20.05
N TYR A 227 -14.71 33.17 -20.58
CA TYR A 227 -14.96 32.11 -21.57
C TYR A 227 -15.76 30.91 -20.99
N SER A 228 -16.70 30.38 -21.78
CA SER A 228 -17.58 29.28 -21.37
C SER A 228 -16.80 27.95 -21.28
N GLY A 229 -16.50 27.52 -20.05
CA GLY A 229 -15.69 26.34 -19.73
C GLY A 229 -14.27 26.65 -19.24
N ALA A 230 -13.95 27.94 -19.02
CA ALA A 230 -12.82 28.36 -18.20
C ALA A 230 -12.87 27.77 -16.76
N LEU A 231 -11.83 28.00 -15.96
CA LEU A 231 -11.78 27.55 -14.57
C LEU A 231 -12.97 28.13 -13.79
N THR A 232 -13.74 27.26 -13.14
CA THR A 232 -14.94 27.63 -12.36
C THR A 232 -14.60 27.90 -10.90
N ARG A 233 -13.72 27.09 -10.29
CA ARG A 233 -13.13 27.30 -8.95
C ARG A 233 -11.92 26.38 -8.73
N THR A 234 -11.29 26.48 -7.55
CA THR A 234 -10.42 25.41 -7.05
C THR A 234 -10.98 24.74 -5.80
N GLY A 235 -10.95 23.40 -5.79
CA GLY A 235 -11.42 22.56 -4.69
C GLY A 235 -10.31 21.73 -4.06
N ASN A 236 -10.61 21.08 -2.94
CA ASN A 236 -9.73 20.08 -2.35
C ASN A 236 -9.78 18.78 -3.19
N PHE A 237 -8.71 18.40 -3.88
CA PHE A 237 -8.74 17.21 -4.74
C PHE A 237 -8.87 15.89 -3.95
N ARG A 238 -8.49 15.90 -2.66
CA ARG A 238 -8.51 14.74 -1.78
C ARG A 238 -9.88 14.53 -1.13
N GLU A 239 -10.37 15.56 -0.44
CA GLU A 239 -11.63 15.50 0.33
C GLU A 239 -12.73 16.34 -0.32
N ARG A 240 -13.97 15.82 -0.30
CA ARG A 240 -15.23 16.53 -0.66
C ARG A 240 -15.09 17.49 -1.87
N THR A 241 -14.46 17.01 -2.95
CA THR A 241 -13.84 17.85 -3.99
C THR A 241 -14.75 18.84 -4.71
N PHE A 242 -16.02 18.52 -4.93
CA PHE A 242 -16.98 19.38 -5.63
C PHE A 242 -17.85 20.23 -4.70
N THR A 243 -17.55 20.24 -3.40
CA THR A 243 -18.25 21.06 -2.40
C THR A 243 -17.26 21.93 -1.61
N GLU A 244 -16.16 21.38 -1.10
CA GLU A 244 -15.15 22.17 -0.40
C GLU A 244 -14.28 23.02 -1.34
N PRO A 245 -14.00 24.30 -1.01
CA PRO A 245 -12.96 25.07 -1.68
C PRO A 245 -11.57 24.59 -1.25
N ARG A 246 -10.54 24.87 -2.06
CA ARG A 246 -9.15 24.61 -1.67
C ARG A 246 -8.76 25.39 -0.39
N ALA A 247 -8.17 24.70 0.59
CA ALA A 247 -7.56 25.34 1.75
C ALA A 247 -6.33 26.20 1.37
N ALA A 248 -6.16 27.36 2.01
CA ALA A 248 -5.07 28.30 1.72
C ALA A 248 -3.70 27.83 2.25
N THR A 249 -3.67 27.14 3.40
CA THR A 249 -2.46 26.72 4.12
C THR A 249 -2.63 25.33 4.76
N GLY A 250 -1.57 24.80 5.37
CA GLY A 250 -1.60 23.53 6.10
C GLY A 250 -1.56 22.30 5.19
N HIS A 251 -1.95 21.14 5.72
CA HIS A 251 -1.88 19.86 4.98
C HIS A 251 -2.83 19.84 3.77
N GLU A 252 -4.08 20.30 3.91
CA GLU A 252 -5.07 20.23 2.83
C GLU A 252 -4.75 21.16 1.64
N SER A 253 -3.99 22.25 1.86
CA SER A 253 -3.61 23.18 0.79
C SER A 253 -2.72 22.59 -0.32
N ASN A 254 -2.21 21.37 -0.12
CA ASN A 254 -1.38 20.62 -1.06
C ASN A 254 -2.19 19.74 -2.04
N PHE A 255 -3.51 19.61 -1.88
CA PHE A 255 -4.38 18.79 -2.75
C PHE A 255 -5.23 19.69 -3.65
N ILE A 256 -4.69 20.08 -4.81
CA ILE A 256 -5.31 21.11 -5.65
C ILE A 256 -6.12 20.46 -6.78
N GLY A 257 -7.42 20.73 -6.81
CA GLY A 257 -8.32 20.39 -7.92
C GLY A 257 -8.75 21.63 -8.70
N TYR A 258 -8.60 21.60 -10.02
CA TYR A 258 -9.01 22.66 -10.95
C TYR A 258 -10.33 22.27 -11.58
N GLU A 259 -11.41 22.97 -11.24
CA GLU A 259 -12.78 22.57 -11.58
C GLU A 259 -13.31 23.28 -12.82
N HIS A 260 -13.84 22.50 -13.77
CA HIS A 260 -14.51 22.95 -14.97
C HIS A 260 -15.92 22.38 -15.03
N ARG A 261 -16.92 23.20 -15.39
CA ARG A 261 -18.30 22.75 -15.64
C ARG A 261 -18.59 22.67 -17.14
N LEU A 262 -19.09 21.51 -17.58
CA LEU A 262 -19.60 21.26 -18.92
C LEU A 262 -21.12 21.03 -18.87
N VAL A 263 -21.83 21.43 -19.92
CA VAL A 263 -23.23 21.03 -20.17
C VAL A 263 -23.26 20.36 -21.54
N LEU A 264 -23.58 19.07 -21.57
CA LEU A 264 -23.52 18.22 -22.75
C LEU A 264 -24.93 17.90 -23.24
N GLN A 265 -25.28 18.38 -24.43
CA GLN A 265 -26.51 17.99 -25.13
C GLN A 265 -26.48 16.49 -25.51
N PRO A 266 -27.63 15.86 -25.80
CA PRO A 266 -27.70 14.45 -26.21
C PRO A 266 -26.73 14.12 -27.35
N GLY A 267 -25.93 13.07 -27.19
CA GLY A 267 -24.90 12.66 -28.15
C GLY A 267 -23.69 13.60 -28.29
N GLN A 268 -23.69 14.79 -27.65
CA GLN A 268 -22.62 15.79 -27.78
C GLN A 268 -21.34 15.31 -27.10
N THR A 269 -20.22 15.58 -27.77
CA THR A 269 -18.86 15.34 -27.26
C THR A 269 -18.16 16.67 -27.00
N ARG A 270 -17.45 16.78 -25.87
CA ARG A 270 -16.59 17.91 -25.49
C ARG A 270 -15.28 17.40 -24.91
N THR A 271 -14.24 18.23 -24.97
CA THR A 271 -12.89 17.86 -24.56
C THR A 271 -12.29 18.94 -23.66
N LEU A 272 -11.66 18.53 -22.56
CA LEU A 272 -10.80 19.37 -21.75
C LEU A 272 -9.34 19.06 -22.06
N ALA A 273 -8.49 20.08 -22.12
CA ALA A 273 -7.05 19.91 -22.32
C ALA A 273 -6.25 20.70 -21.28
N HIS A 274 -5.36 20.00 -20.57
CA HIS A 274 -4.56 20.52 -19.46
C HIS A 274 -3.07 20.22 -19.71
N PHE A 275 -2.18 21.14 -19.35
CA PHE A 275 -0.73 20.92 -19.44
C PHE A 275 -0.07 21.00 -18.06
N VAL A 276 0.70 19.96 -17.68
CA VAL A 276 1.56 19.99 -16.49
C VAL A 276 3.00 20.22 -16.93
N VAL A 277 3.68 21.18 -16.32
CA VAL A 277 5.07 21.57 -16.57
C VAL A 277 5.93 21.22 -15.35
N ILE A 278 7.13 20.65 -15.54
CA ILE A 278 8.09 20.38 -14.45
C ILE A 278 9.45 21.03 -14.71
N GLY A 279 10.03 21.63 -13.68
CA GLY A 279 11.44 22.06 -13.66
C GLY A 279 12.35 20.97 -13.12
N THR A 280 13.49 21.36 -12.55
CA THR A 280 14.33 20.51 -11.67
C THR A 280 14.47 21.13 -10.28
N ALA A 281 14.91 20.36 -9.29
CA ALA A 281 15.22 20.90 -7.96
C ALA A 281 16.43 21.85 -8.01
N GLU A 282 16.28 23.08 -7.49
CA GLU A 282 17.36 24.08 -7.53
C GLU A 282 18.47 23.76 -6.51
N ASN A 283 18.12 23.15 -5.37
CA ASN A 283 19.07 22.55 -4.45
C ASN A 283 19.44 21.12 -4.89
N GLY A 284 20.74 20.82 -4.90
CA GLY A 284 21.23 19.44 -5.04
C GLY A 284 21.29 18.88 -6.46
N SER A 285 21.05 19.72 -7.48
CA SER A 285 21.27 19.33 -8.88
C SER A 285 22.66 18.73 -9.10
N THR A 286 22.71 17.61 -9.83
CA THR A 286 23.94 16.92 -10.23
C THR A 286 24.78 17.72 -11.22
N THR A 287 24.22 18.75 -11.86
CA THR A 287 24.93 19.65 -12.79
C THR A 287 25.57 20.87 -12.11
N GLY A 288 25.33 21.08 -10.81
CA GLY A 288 25.92 22.17 -10.03
C GLY A 288 24.91 23.04 -9.30
N PRO A 289 25.35 24.10 -8.59
CA PRO A 289 24.46 25.00 -7.86
C PRO A 289 23.67 25.90 -8.82
N THR A 290 22.41 25.54 -9.07
CA THR A 290 21.42 26.38 -9.75
C THR A 290 21.17 27.65 -8.95
N VAL A 291 21.07 28.80 -9.63
CA VAL A 291 20.70 30.07 -8.99
C VAL A 291 19.23 30.00 -8.55
N ALA A 292 18.93 30.41 -7.32
CA ALA A 292 17.59 30.35 -6.76
C ALA A 292 16.57 31.08 -7.64
N GLY A 293 15.42 30.46 -7.90
CA GLY A 293 14.36 30.97 -8.76
C GLY A 293 14.58 30.74 -10.27
N THR A 294 15.70 30.19 -10.74
CA THR A 294 15.90 29.93 -12.18
C THR A 294 15.01 28.83 -12.74
N GLN A 295 14.74 27.77 -11.97
CA GLN A 295 13.82 26.70 -12.40
C GLN A 295 12.37 27.17 -12.26
N VAL A 296 12.07 27.99 -11.26
CA VAL A 296 10.76 28.65 -11.12
C VAL A 296 10.49 29.56 -12.33
N ALA A 297 11.46 30.37 -12.75
CA ALA A 297 11.36 31.23 -13.93
C ALA A 297 11.24 30.43 -15.24
N ALA A 298 11.94 29.30 -15.37
CA ALA A 298 11.80 28.41 -16.52
C ALA A 298 10.39 27.80 -16.61
N VAL A 299 9.88 27.25 -15.49
CA VAL A 299 8.51 26.68 -15.42
C VAL A 299 7.45 27.74 -15.71
N ARG A 300 7.56 28.94 -15.13
CA ARG A 300 6.72 30.11 -15.44
C ARG A 300 6.73 30.43 -16.94
N SER A 301 7.92 30.54 -17.54
CA SER A 301 8.08 30.85 -18.96
C SER A 301 7.39 29.82 -19.86
N THR A 302 7.58 28.51 -19.58
CA THR A 302 6.91 27.43 -20.29
C THR A 302 5.39 27.44 -20.08
N ALA A 303 4.90 27.73 -18.87
CA ALA A 303 3.46 27.83 -18.59
C ALA A 303 2.81 28.99 -19.36
N SER A 304 3.38 30.20 -19.31
CA SER A 304 2.90 31.35 -20.10
C SER A 304 2.99 31.11 -21.61
N THR A 305 4.02 30.39 -22.08
CA THR A 305 4.13 30.01 -23.50
C THR A 305 3.02 29.05 -23.91
N LEU A 306 2.68 28.06 -23.07
CA LEU A 306 1.60 27.10 -23.34
C LEU A 306 0.20 27.74 -23.22
N ALA A 307 0.02 28.71 -22.32
CA ALA A 307 -1.23 29.45 -22.18
C ALA A 307 -1.52 30.38 -23.37
N SER A 308 -0.48 30.96 -23.96
CA SER A 308 -0.59 31.86 -25.13
C SER A 308 -0.43 31.15 -26.49
N SER A 309 0.21 29.98 -26.53
CA SER A 309 0.45 29.18 -27.73
C SER A 309 0.50 27.68 -27.39
N PRO A 310 -0.67 27.06 -27.11
CA PRO A 310 -0.75 25.66 -26.69
C PRO A 310 -0.38 24.71 -27.82
N SER A 311 0.37 23.66 -27.48
CA SER A 311 0.75 22.63 -28.44
C SER A 311 -0.43 21.68 -28.70
N PHE A 312 -1.19 21.96 -29.77
CA PHE A 312 -2.32 21.14 -30.24
C PHE A 312 -2.14 20.57 -31.66
N THR A 313 -0.97 20.74 -32.29
CA THR A 313 -0.69 20.34 -33.69
C THR A 313 -0.75 18.84 -33.97
N ASP A 314 -0.81 18.00 -32.93
CA ASP A 314 -0.93 16.55 -33.02
C ASP A 314 -2.34 16.01 -32.64
N LEU A 315 -3.31 16.90 -32.45
CA LEU A 315 -4.73 16.59 -32.30
C LEU A 315 -5.45 16.65 -33.66
N THR A 316 -6.52 15.87 -33.79
CA THR A 316 -7.41 15.93 -34.96
C THR A 316 -8.32 17.16 -34.91
N LYS A 317 -8.83 17.58 -36.07
CA LYS A 317 -9.75 18.74 -36.18
C LYS A 317 -11.01 18.57 -35.30
N PRO A 318 -11.68 17.40 -35.24
CA PRO A 318 -12.73 17.11 -34.25
C PRO A 318 -12.35 17.40 -32.80
N GLU A 319 -11.16 16.99 -32.35
CA GLU A 319 -10.73 17.18 -30.96
C GLU A 319 -10.49 18.67 -30.66
N ILE A 320 -9.83 19.40 -31.56
CA ILE A 320 -9.63 20.85 -31.42
C ILE A 320 -10.98 21.58 -31.41
N CYS A 321 -11.94 21.16 -32.24
CA CYS A 321 -13.31 21.71 -32.25
C CYS A 321 -14.18 21.27 -31.06
N ALA A 322 -13.81 20.20 -30.36
CA ALA A 322 -14.45 19.75 -29.12
C ALA A 322 -13.91 20.46 -27.87
N LEU A 323 -12.74 21.09 -27.94
CA LEU A 323 -12.12 21.82 -26.81
C LEU A 323 -13.13 22.79 -26.17
N ALA A 324 -13.24 22.68 -24.85
CA ALA A 324 -14.22 23.36 -24.02
C ALA A 324 -13.60 24.27 -22.94
N ASN A 325 -12.31 24.14 -22.62
CA ASN A 325 -11.59 25.05 -21.71
C ASN A 325 -10.63 26.02 -22.43
N TRP A 326 -10.67 26.11 -23.76
CA TRP A 326 -9.83 27.01 -24.55
C TRP A 326 -10.66 27.83 -25.53
N ASP A 327 -10.51 29.16 -25.51
CA ASP A 327 -11.15 30.04 -26.48
C ASP A 327 -10.48 29.90 -27.85
N ARG A 328 -11.14 29.15 -28.73
CA ARG A 328 -10.67 28.82 -30.07
C ARG A 328 -10.63 30.02 -31.03
N ALA A 329 -11.22 31.16 -30.67
CA ALA A 329 -11.07 32.41 -31.40
C ALA A 329 -9.81 33.20 -30.98
N ALA A 330 -9.36 33.01 -29.73
CA ALA A 330 -8.13 33.60 -29.20
C ALA A 330 -6.88 32.72 -29.36
N LEU A 331 -7.04 31.43 -29.66
CA LEU A 331 -5.91 30.54 -30.00
C LEU A 331 -5.12 31.09 -31.21
N PRO A 332 -3.78 31.17 -31.14
CA PRO A 332 -2.96 31.55 -32.29
C PRO A 332 -3.07 30.48 -33.39
N THR A 333 -2.74 30.87 -34.63
CA THR A 333 -2.87 30.03 -35.83
C THR A 333 -2.22 28.66 -35.69
N ILE A 334 -3.04 27.65 -35.38
CA ILE A 334 -2.63 26.24 -35.42
C ILE A 334 -2.39 25.89 -36.91
N PRO A 335 -1.19 25.41 -37.30
CA PRO A 335 -0.88 25.05 -38.69
C PRO A 335 -1.94 24.13 -39.32
N ALA A 336 -2.42 24.52 -40.51
CA ALA A 336 -3.45 23.84 -41.28
C ALA A 336 -4.84 23.70 -40.60
N PHE A 337 -5.14 24.50 -39.58
CA PHE A 337 -6.45 24.58 -38.93
C PHE A 337 -7.05 26.00 -39.02
N ASP A 338 -8.31 26.07 -39.43
CA ASP A 338 -9.12 27.29 -39.52
C ASP A 338 -10.36 27.10 -38.63
N PRO A 339 -10.46 27.76 -37.45
CA PRO A 339 -11.54 27.52 -36.50
C PRO A 339 -12.95 27.73 -37.05
N ALA A 340 -13.11 28.60 -38.06
CA ALA A 340 -14.41 28.90 -38.66
C ALA A 340 -14.79 27.90 -39.76
N LYS A 341 -13.84 27.49 -40.59
CA LYS A 341 -14.09 26.50 -41.66
C LYS A 341 -14.14 25.07 -41.14
N ASP A 342 -13.16 24.69 -40.33
CA ASP A 342 -13.00 23.30 -39.90
C ASP A 342 -14.07 22.87 -38.90
N CYS A 343 -14.39 23.72 -37.91
CA CYS A 343 -15.42 23.39 -36.92
C CYS A 343 -16.86 23.47 -37.45
N ALA A 344 -17.07 23.99 -38.67
CA ALA A 344 -18.36 23.93 -39.35
C ALA A 344 -18.63 22.57 -40.01
N VAL A 345 -17.59 21.76 -40.24
CA VAL A 345 -17.69 20.44 -40.91
C VAL A 345 -17.09 19.28 -40.09
N ALA A 346 -16.43 19.57 -38.97
CA ALA A 346 -15.90 18.56 -38.07
C ALA A 346 -17.03 17.79 -37.38
N GLY A 347 -17.01 16.45 -37.49
CA GLY A 347 -17.81 15.57 -36.64
C GLY A 347 -17.32 15.56 -35.19
N ALA A 348 -17.97 14.77 -34.35
CA ALA A 348 -17.49 14.51 -32.99
C ALA A 348 -16.12 13.78 -32.99
N PRO A 349 -15.27 14.00 -31.97
CA PRO A 349 -14.08 13.16 -31.75
C PRO A 349 -14.41 11.67 -31.76
N ALA A 350 -13.52 10.89 -32.37
CA ALA A 350 -13.56 9.44 -32.24
C ALA A 350 -13.24 9.06 -30.79
N MET A 351 -14.00 8.11 -30.23
CA MET A 351 -13.79 7.59 -28.88
C MET A 351 -13.62 6.07 -28.93
N PRO A 352 -12.77 5.49 -28.05
CA PRO A 352 -12.68 4.04 -27.91
C PRO A 352 -14.00 3.46 -27.36
N PRO A 353 -14.31 2.18 -27.60
CA PRO A 353 -15.58 1.57 -27.18
C PRO A 353 -15.77 1.68 -25.67
N VAL A 354 -17.01 1.92 -25.22
CA VAL A 354 -17.33 1.95 -23.79
C VAL A 354 -17.09 0.56 -23.19
N ALA A 355 -16.46 0.51 -22.01
CA ALA A 355 -16.28 -0.72 -21.27
C ALA A 355 -17.65 -1.39 -20.99
N PRO A 356 -17.79 -2.72 -21.15
CA PRO A 356 -19.03 -3.41 -20.79
C PRO A 356 -19.41 -3.13 -19.34
N ALA A 357 -20.68 -2.82 -19.10
CA ALA A 357 -21.20 -2.64 -17.74
C ALA A 357 -21.20 -3.98 -16.99
N ASN A 358 -20.81 -3.94 -15.72
CA ASN A 358 -20.94 -5.08 -14.81
C ASN A 358 -22.43 -5.45 -14.60
N PRO A 359 -22.75 -6.72 -14.29
CA PRO A 359 -24.13 -7.11 -13.98
C PRO A 359 -24.68 -6.37 -12.74
N SER A 360 -25.88 -5.80 -12.87
CA SER A 360 -26.59 -5.10 -11.79
C SER A 360 -27.68 -5.93 -11.11
N THR A 361 -27.75 -7.23 -11.42
CA THR A 361 -28.78 -8.16 -10.95
C THR A 361 -28.19 -9.43 -10.34
N THR A 362 -28.83 -9.99 -9.32
CA THR A 362 -28.50 -11.32 -8.77
C THR A 362 -29.54 -12.38 -9.15
N GLY A 363 -29.08 -13.63 -9.30
CA GLY A 363 -29.92 -14.82 -9.44
C GLY A 363 -30.30 -15.48 -8.13
N SER A 364 -29.82 -14.98 -6.98
CA SER A 364 -30.28 -15.44 -5.68
C SER A 364 -31.52 -14.66 -5.23
N THR A 365 -32.53 -15.39 -4.78
CA THR A 365 -33.68 -14.85 -4.04
C THR A 365 -33.27 -14.30 -2.67
N TYR A 366 -32.14 -14.76 -2.14
CA TYR A 366 -31.62 -14.43 -0.82
C TYR A 366 -30.70 -13.21 -0.86
N ASP A 367 -31.06 -12.19 -0.06
CA ASP A 367 -30.18 -11.04 0.18
C ASP A 367 -29.24 -11.31 1.35
N VAL A 368 -27.95 -11.04 1.12
CA VAL A 368 -26.85 -11.21 2.07
C VAL A 368 -26.42 -9.91 2.74
N MET A 369 -26.87 -8.74 2.25
CA MET A 369 -26.37 -7.46 2.74
C MET A 369 -26.64 -7.25 4.23
N GLY A 370 -25.60 -6.85 4.96
CA GLY A 370 -25.66 -6.61 6.40
C GLY A 370 -25.98 -7.84 7.27
N LYS A 371 -26.02 -9.06 6.71
CA LYS A 371 -26.31 -10.27 7.50
C LYS A 371 -25.07 -10.78 8.23
N SER A 372 -25.28 -11.21 9.47
CA SER A 372 -24.28 -11.97 10.26
C SER A 372 -24.28 -13.45 9.89
N ILE A 373 -23.19 -14.14 10.23
CA ILE A 373 -22.99 -15.58 10.13
C ILE A 373 -24.11 -16.31 10.88
N GLY A 374 -24.40 -15.90 12.13
CA GLY A 374 -25.52 -16.43 12.91
C GLY A 374 -26.89 -16.27 12.24
N THR A 375 -27.14 -15.14 11.57
CA THR A 375 -28.39 -14.93 10.79
C THR A 375 -28.46 -15.90 9.61
N MET A 376 -27.35 -16.08 8.87
CA MET A 376 -27.29 -17.02 7.74
C MET A 376 -27.44 -18.49 8.19
N GLN A 377 -26.87 -18.88 9.34
CA GLN A 377 -27.12 -20.19 9.95
C GLN A 377 -28.60 -20.39 10.32
N ALA A 378 -29.23 -19.41 10.96
CA ALA A 378 -30.63 -19.48 11.36
C ALA A 378 -31.61 -19.45 10.15
N ASP A 379 -31.23 -18.78 9.05
CA ASP A 379 -31.98 -18.79 7.80
C ASP A 379 -31.88 -20.14 7.10
N MET A 380 -30.68 -20.75 7.03
CA MET A 380 -30.50 -22.12 6.50
C MET A 380 -31.20 -23.18 7.34
N ALA A 381 -31.04 -23.14 8.67
CA ALA A 381 -31.65 -24.11 9.59
C ALA A 381 -33.19 -24.07 9.58
N ALA A 382 -33.77 -22.91 9.26
CA ALA A 382 -35.21 -22.73 9.09
C ALA A 382 -35.72 -23.06 7.66
N GLY A 383 -34.86 -23.54 6.75
CA GLY A 383 -35.23 -23.82 5.36
C GLY A 383 -35.62 -22.59 4.55
N ARG A 384 -35.19 -21.39 4.97
CA ARG A 384 -35.50 -20.11 4.30
C ARG A 384 -34.46 -19.70 3.25
N THR A 385 -33.37 -20.47 3.14
CA THR A 385 -32.28 -20.34 2.15
C THR A 385 -31.40 -21.59 2.19
N THR A 386 -30.49 -21.71 1.23
CA THR A 386 -29.43 -22.73 1.15
C THR A 386 -28.04 -22.08 1.16
N SER A 387 -26.99 -22.84 1.48
CA SER A 387 -25.61 -22.40 1.27
C SER A 387 -25.36 -22.07 -0.20
N GLN A 388 -25.96 -22.84 -1.12
CA GLN A 388 -25.93 -22.52 -2.55
C GLN A 388 -26.51 -21.14 -2.88
N GLU A 389 -27.68 -20.76 -2.33
CA GLU A 389 -28.28 -19.43 -2.53
C GLU A 389 -27.47 -18.28 -1.89
N ILE A 390 -26.89 -18.49 -0.71
CA ILE A 390 -26.02 -17.51 -0.05
C ILE A 390 -24.73 -17.30 -0.87
N THR A 391 -24.08 -18.40 -1.28
CA THR A 391 -22.86 -18.36 -2.11
C THR A 391 -23.15 -17.70 -3.46
N ARG A 392 -24.30 -18.00 -4.05
CA ARG A 392 -24.76 -17.37 -5.29
C ARG A 392 -24.89 -15.86 -5.17
N ALA A 393 -25.46 -15.36 -4.08
CA ALA A 393 -25.61 -13.93 -3.83
C ALA A 393 -24.25 -13.22 -3.70
N TYR A 394 -23.29 -13.80 -2.96
CA TYR A 394 -21.95 -13.23 -2.85
C TYR A 394 -21.20 -13.23 -4.20
N LEU A 395 -21.26 -14.31 -4.97
CA LEU A 395 -20.64 -14.36 -6.31
C LEU A 395 -21.21 -13.31 -7.27
N ASP A 396 -22.53 -13.08 -7.26
CA ASP A 396 -23.13 -12.01 -8.07
C ASP A 396 -22.67 -10.61 -7.63
N ARG A 397 -22.48 -10.38 -6.32
CA ARG A 397 -21.94 -9.11 -5.80
C ARG A 397 -20.48 -8.89 -6.17
N ILE A 398 -19.65 -9.94 -6.16
CA ILE A 398 -18.25 -9.88 -6.64
C ILE A 398 -18.24 -9.51 -8.14
N ALA A 399 -19.07 -10.14 -8.96
CA ALA A 399 -19.20 -9.83 -10.38
C ALA A 399 -19.69 -8.40 -10.65
N ALA A 400 -20.56 -7.86 -9.79
CA ALA A 400 -21.08 -6.51 -9.90
C ALA A 400 -20.06 -5.42 -9.50
N TYR A 401 -19.29 -5.64 -8.43
CA TYR A 401 -18.58 -4.57 -7.72
C TYR A 401 -17.05 -4.75 -7.60
N ASP A 402 -16.50 -5.95 -7.80
CA ASP A 402 -15.06 -6.16 -7.64
C ASP A 402 -14.25 -5.87 -8.92
N VAL A 403 -14.83 -6.15 -10.09
CA VAL A 403 -14.16 -6.12 -11.39
C VAL A 403 -14.47 -4.86 -12.20
N GLY A 404 -13.68 -4.62 -13.26
CA GLY A 404 -13.94 -3.54 -14.23
C GLY A 404 -13.54 -2.12 -13.78
N PRO A 405 -13.89 -1.08 -14.54
CA PRO A 405 -13.75 0.32 -14.11
C PRO A 405 -14.48 0.56 -12.79
N PHE A 406 -13.86 1.30 -11.87
CA PHE A 406 -14.30 1.50 -10.48
C PHE A 406 -14.50 0.24 -9.62
N GLY A 407 -14.14 -0.96 -10.11
CA GLY A 407 -14.10 -2.18 -9.31
C GLY A 407 -13.18 -2.06 -8.08
N PHE A 408 -13.48 -2.79 -7.03
CA PHE A 408 -12.68 -2.81 -5.79
C PHE A 408 -11.36 -3.56 -5.91
N ASN A 409 -11.25 -4.55 -6.80
CA ASN A 409 -10.09 -5.43 -6.97
C ASN A 409 -9.66 -6.10 -5.64
N SER A 410 -10.65 -6.51 -4.83
CA SER A 410 -10.46 -7.16 -3.53
C SER A 410 -10.14 -8.66 -3.63
N TYR A 411 -10.37 -9.30 -4.79
CA TYR A 411 -9.98 -10.69 -5.06
C TYR A 411 -8.80 -10.78 -6.05
N THR A 412 -7.79 -11.61 -5.74
CA THR A 412 -6.75 -12.07 -6.69
C THR A 412 -7.24 -13.27 -7.50
N THR A 413 -8.07 -14.14 -6.90
CA THR A 413 -8.66 -15.32 -7.53
C THR A 413 -10.00 -15.62 -6.88
N VAL A 414 -11.00 -16.02 -7.67
CA VAL A 414 -12.30 -16.49 -7.19
C VAL A 414 -12.38 -18.00 -7.42
N ALA A 415 -12.88 -18.75 -6.43
CA ALA A 415 -12.93 -20.19 -6.44
C ALA A 415 -13.95 -20.71 -7.47
N LYS A 416 -13.51 -21.58 -8.38
CA LYS A 416 -14.34 -22.11 -9.48
C LYS A 416 -15.37 -23.15 -9.03
N ASP A 417 -15.19 -23.68 -7.83
CA ASP A 417 -15.95 -24.76 -7.21
C ASP A 417 -16.75 -24.30 -5.98
N ALA A 418 -16.77 -23.01 -5.64
CA ALA A 418 -17.48 -22.47 -4.46
C ALA A 418 -18.95 -22.94 -4.39
N MET A 419 -19.65 -23.02 -5.53
CA MET A 419 -21.03 -23.54 -5.60
C MET A 419 -21.14 -25.05 -5.32
N ALA A 420 -20.08 -25.83 -5.54
CA ALA A 420 -19.99 -27.24 -5.20
C ALA A 420 -19.61 -27.46 -3.73
N GLN A 421 -18.71 -26.63 -3.18
CA GLN A 421 -18.44 -26.57 -1.74
C GLN A 421 -19.73 -26.23 -0.96
N ALA A 422 -20.49 -25.24 -1.44
CA ALA A 422 -21.78 -24.86 -0.89
C ALA A 422 -22.79 -26.02 -0.91
N LYS A 423 -22.92 -26.73 -2.05
CA LYS A 423 -23.75 -27.93 -2.11
C LYS A 423 -23.31 -29.00 -1.11
N ALA A 424 -22.01 -29.25 -0.96
CA ALA A 424 -21.50 -30.22 0.00
C ALA A 424 -21.82 -29.83 1.45
N ALA A 425 -21.85 -28.53 1.77
CA ALA A 425 -22.28 -28.04 3.08
C ALA A 425 -23.80 -28.20 3.31
N ASP A 426 -24.64 -27.98 2.29
CA ASP A 426 -26.09 -28.24 2.35
C ASP A 426 -26.38 -29.74 2.51
N ASP A 427 -25.70 -30.61 1.77
CA ASP A 427 -25.80 -32.07 1.91
C ASP A 427 -25.35 -32.53 3.32
N ALA A 428 -24.27 -31.95 3.86
CA ALA A 428 -23.80 -32.23 5.21
C ALA A 428 -24.78 -31.74 6.29
N ARG A 429 -25.42 -30.57 6.10
CA ARG A 429 -26.47 -30.07 6.99
C ARG A 429 -27.69 -30.99 6.99
N ALA A 430 -28.10 -31.49 5.82
CA ALA A 430 -29.18 -32.47 5.69
C ALA A 430 -28.83 -33.82 6.37
N ALA A 431 -27.55 -34.19 6.41
CA ALA A 431 -27.04 -35.32 7.18
C ALA A 431 -26.89 -35.05 8.70
N GLY A 432 -27.37 -33.90 9.20
CA GLY A 432 -27.37 -33.55 10.63
C GLY A 432 -26.08 -32.91 11.14
N ARG A 433 -25.17 -32.46 10.26
CA ARG A 433 -23.94 -31.78 10.67
C ARG A 433 -24.22 -30.36 11.18
N THR A 434 -23.52 -29.97 12.25
CA THR A 434 -23.54 -28.62 12.82
C THR A 434 -22.12 -28.04 12.90
N SER A 435 -21.98 -26.75 12.64
CA SER A 435 -20.76 -25.94 12.86
C SER A 435 -21.15 -24.45 12.74
N PRO A 436 -20.44 -23.52 13.42
CA PRO A 436 -20.70 -22.08 13.31
C PRO A 436 -20.57 -21.56 11.87
N VAL A 437 -19.65 -22.12 11.08
CA VAL A 437 -19.32 -21.67 9.72
C VAL A 437 -19.81 -22.62 8.61
N LEU A 438 -20.59 -23.67 8.95
CA LEU A 438 -21.11 -24.63 7.96
C LEU A 438 -21.92 -23.90 6.87
N GLY A 439 -21.50 -24.01 5.62
CA GLY A 439 -22.15 -23.39 4.46
C GLY A 439 -21.98 -21.87 4.36
N ILE A 440 -21.08 -21.27 5.13
CA ILE A 440 -20.88 -19.82 5.20
C ILE A 440 -19.74 -19.41 4.24
N PRO A 441 -19.98 -18.47 3.30
CA PRO A 441 -18.95 -18.07 2.34
C PRO A 441 -17.94 -17.05 2.89
N LEU A 442 -16.69 -17.49 3.03
CA LEU A 442 -15.56 -16.71 3.53
C LEU A 442 -14.50 -16.50 2.44
N THR A 443 -13.68 -15.45 2.53
CA THR A 443 -12.53 -15.25 1.63
C THR A 443 -11.19 -15.18 2.38
N ILE A 444 -10.12 -15.58 1.72
CA ILE A 444 -8.83 -15.88 2.37
C ILE A 444 -7.74 -15.05 1.72
N LYS A 445 -7.01 -14.21 2.48
CA LYS A 445 -5.87 -13.43 1.96
C LYS A 445 -4.88 -14.30 1.17
N ASP A 446 -4.42 -13.83 0.02
CA ASP A 446 -3.53 -14.54 -0.91
C ASP A 446 -2.07 -14.68 -0.41
N LEU A 447 -1.89 -15.03 0.86
CA LEU A 447 -0.66 -15.55 1.46
C LEU A 447 -0.90 -16.80 2.32
N TYR A 448 -2.16 -17.22 2.51
CA TYR A 448 -2.50 -18.52 3.06
C TYR A 448 -2.52 -19.57 1.94
N ASP A 449 -1.98 -20.74 2.24
CA ASP A 449 -1.91 -21.85 1.31
C ASP A 449 -3.22 -22.59 1.15
N THR A 450 -3.48 -22.99 -0.10
CA THR A 450 -4.70 -23.65 -0.57
C THR A 450 -4.33 -24.72 -1.60
N ASN A 451 -4.85 -25.93 -1.46
CA ASN A 451 -4.55 -27.05 -2.38
C ASN A 451 -5.29 -26.96 -3.73
N ASP A 452 -6.33 -26.13 -3.85
CA ASP A 452 -7.21 -25.97 -5.02
C ASP A 452 -6.99 -24.68 -5.83
N MET A 453 -6.26 -23.70 -5.26
CA MET A 453 -6.00 -22.39 -5.83
C MET A 453 -4.53 -21.97 -5.62
N PRO A 454 -3.97 -21.09 -6.49
CA PRO A 454 -2.62 -20.56 -6.28
C PRO A 454 -2.48 -19.76 -4.98
N THR A 455 -1.25 -19.65 -4.45
CA THR A 455 -0.89 -18.66 -3.43
C THR A 455 0.21 -17.75 -3.99
N THR A 456 -0.08 -16.46 -4.21
CA THR A 456 0.86 -15.59 -4.94
C THR A 456 1.59 -14.55 -4.08
N ASN A 457 1.13 -14.29 -2.85
CA ASN A 457 1.58 -13.17 -2.01
C ASN A 457 1.51 -11.81 -2.74
N GLY A 458 0.52 -11.68 -3.64
CA GLY A 458 0.33 -10.54 -4.53
C GLY A 458 1.41 -10.38 -5.62
N SER A 459 2.21 -11.42 -5.92
CA SER A 459 3.41 -11.29 -6.76
C SER A 459 3.53 -12.31 -7.88
N LEU A 460 4.01 -11.84 -9.04
CA LEU A 460 4.33 -12.69 -10.18
C LEU A 460 5.48 -13.68 -9.90
N VAL A 461 6.25 -13.50 -8.82
CA VAL A 461 7.24 -14.48 -8.34
C VAL A 461 6.62 -15.87 -8.17
N PHE A 462 5.40 -15.92 -7.64
CA PHE A 462 4.66 -17.14 -7.33
C PHE A 462 3.50 -17.37 -8.31
N GLU A 463 3.58 -16.78 -9.50
CA GLU A 463 2.65 -16.98 -10.60
C GLU A 463 2.51 -18.47 -10.95
N GLY A 464 1.31 -19.03 -10.74
CA GLY A 464 1.02 -20.45 -10.96
C GLY A 464 1.56 -21.39 -9.88
N TYR A 465 2.13 -20.90 -8.77
CA TYR A 465 2.45 -21.74 -7.63
C TYR A 465 1.17 -22.13 -6.88
N GLN A 466 0.88 -23.44 -6.90
CA GLN A 466 -0.22 -24.05 -6.16
C GLN A 466 0.38 -24.97 -5.08
N PRO A 467 0.14 -24.68 -3.79
CA PRO A 467 0.51 -25.55 -2.67
C PRO A 467 -0.08 -26.97 -2.80
N PRO A 468 0.52 -27.98 -2.16
CA PRO A 468 -0.04 -29.33 -2.11
C PRO A 468 -1.10 -29.48 -1.00
N ASP A 469 -1.00 -28.66 0.04
CA ASP A 469 -1.77 -28.72 1.28
C ASP A 469 -2.38 -27.35 1.60
N ASP A 470 -3.48 -27.35 2.36
CA ASP A 470 -4.06 -26.12 2.91
C ASP A 470 -3.26 -25.63 4.14
N ALA A 471 -3.26 -24.32 4.36
CA ALA A 471 -2.87 -23.69 5.62
C ALA A 471 -3.78 -24.15 6.77
N THR A 472 -3.28 -24.18 8.01
CA THR A 472 -4.04 -24.80 9.13
C THR A 472 -5.39 -24.13 9.38
N SER A 473 -5.47 -22.79 9.30
CA SER A 473 -6.75 -22.08 9.41
C SER A 473 -7.72 -22.40 8.27
N VAL A 474 -7.22 -22.56 7.04
CA VAL A 474 -8.02 -22.90 5.85
C VAL A 474 -8.53 -24.34 5.95
N ALA A 475 -7.66 -25.29 6.33
CA ALA A 475 -8.03 -26.67 6.56
C ALA A 475 -9.13 -26.78 7.64
N ARG A 476 -8.95 -26.10 8.79
CA ARG A 476 -9.97 -26.04 9.86
C ARG A 476 -11.30 -25.45 9.37
N LEU A 477 -11.27 -24.41 8.55
CA LEU A 477 -12.49 -23.81 7.95
C LEU A 477 -13.19 -24.77 6.99
N ARG A 478 -12.47 -25.48 6.11
CA ARG A 478 -13.06 -26.52 5.23
C ARG A 478 -13.59 -27.69 6.03
N ASP A 479 -12.85 -28.17 7.03
CA ASP A 479 -13.28 -29.23 7.93
C ASP A 479 -14.57 -28.82 8.65
N ALA A 480 -14.68 -27.56 9.12
CA ALA A 480 -15.90 -27.00 9.68
C ALA A 480 -17.02 -26.75 8.65
N GLY A 481 -16.76 -26.96 7.35
CA GLY A 481 -17.73 -26.86 6.26
C GLY A 481 -17.97 -25.45 5.72
N ALA A 482 -17.05 -24.51 5.94
CA ALA A 482 -17.11 -23.19 5.31
C ALA A 482 -16.90 -23.28 3.79
N VAL A 483 -17.48 -22.32 3.06
CA VAL A 483 -17.28 -22.17 1.61
C VAL A 483 -16.17 -21.15 1.38
N ILE A 484 -15.11 -21.53 0.68
CA ILE A 484 -13.99 -20.64 0.36
C ILE A 484 -14.29 -19.95 -0.98
N LEU A 485 -14.68 -18.67 -0.92
CA LEU A 485 -15.00 -17.86 -2.11
C LEU A 485 -13.78 -17.58 -3.00
N GLY A 486 -12.57 -17.60 -2.45
CA GLY A 486 -11.35 -17.39 -3.22
C GLY A 486 -10.17 -16.84 -2.41
N LYS A 487 -9.19 -16.32 -3.14
CA LYS A 487 -7.98 -15.68 -2.64
C LYS A 487 -8.11 -14.16 -2.72
N ALA A 488 -8.17 -13.48 -1.57
CA ALA A 488 -8.32 -12.04 -1.45
C ALA A 488 -6.98 -11.29 -1.61
N SER A 489 -7.02 -10.15 -2.30
CA SER A 489 -5.86 -9.34 -2.68
C SER A 489 -5.19 -8.62 -1.50
N LEU A 490 -3.93 -8.25 -1.67
CA LEU A 490 -3.05 -7.70 -0.64
C LEU A 490 -1.96 -6.80 -1.23
N GLU A 491 -1.29 -6.05 -0.35
CA GLU A 491 0.03 -5.49 -0.67
C GLU A 491 1.03 -6.60 -0.97
N GLU A 492 1.79 -6.51 -2.07
CA GLU A 492 2.83 -7.47 -2.44
C GLU A 492 3.77 -7.75 -1.25
N TYR A 493 3.88 -9.03 -0.85
CA TYR A 493 4.71 -9.49 0.29
C TYR A 493 4.37 -8.81 1.64
N ALA A 494 3.18 -8.19 1.77
CA ALA A 494 2.71 -7.48 2.97
C ALA A 494 3.60 -6.32 3.48
N LEU A 495 4.42 -5.73 2.61
CA LEU A 495 5.68 -5.07 3.00
C LEU A 495 5.64 -3.76 3.80
N SER A 496 4.56 -2.97 3.80
CA SER A 496 4.62 -1.58 4.34
C SER A 496 3.34 -0.99 4.91
N GLY A 497 2.18 -1.64 4.75
CA GLY A 497 0.91 -1.19 5.32
C GLY A 497 0.35 0.13 4.74
N GLN A 498 0.92 0.64 3.64
CA GLN A 498 0.50 1.92 3.05
C GLN A 498 -0.64 1.77 2.03
N TYR A 499 -0.46 0.85 1.09
CA TYR A 499 -1.33 0.61 -0.05
C TYR A 499 -1.39 -0.89 -0.30
N SER A 500 -2.56 -1.43 -0.64
CA SER A 500 -2.69 -2.84 -1.05
C SER A 500 -2.47 -2.97 -2.56
N ASP A 501 -1.27 -2.62 -3.02
CA ASP A 501 -0.81 -2.81 -4.40
C ASP A 501 -0.12 -4.16 -4.59
N SER A 502 -0.60 -4.91 -5.59
CA SER A 502 -0.08 -6.20 -6.03
C SER A 502 0.27 -6.17 -7.52
N ALA A 503 0.96 -7.19 -8.02
CA ALA A 503 1.15 -7.36 -9.45
C ALA A 503 -0.18 -7.59 -10.22
N PHE A 504 -1.23 -8.02 -9.52
CA PHE A 504 -2.56 -8.31 -10.08
C PHE A 504 -3.49 -7.09 -10.10
N GLY A 505 -3.21 -6.07 -9.29
CA GLY A 505 -4.00 -4.85 -9.16
C GLY A 505 -3.83 -4.17 -7.80
N ILE A 506 -4.34 -2.96 -7.64
CA ILE A 506 -4.44 -2.26 -6.36
C ILE A 506 -5.86 -2.36 -5.79
N VAL A 507 -5.99 -2.65 -4.49
CA VAL A 507 -7.30 -2.68 -3.81
C VAL A 507 -7.77 -1.26 -3.48
N TRP A 508 -9.05 -0.97 -3.72
CA TRP A 508 -9.66 0.35 -3.48
C TRP A 508 -10.58 0.35 -2.27
N ASN A 509 -10.60 1.44 -1.50
CA ASN A 509 -11.38 1.54 -0.26
C ASN A 509 -12.89 1.38 -0.48
N ALA A 510 -13.58 0.72 0.46
CA ALA A 510 -15.01 0.46 0.39
C ALA A 510 -15.87 1.72 0.58
N PHE A 511 -15.47 2.66 1.44
CA PHE A 511 -16.25 3.87 1.77
C PHE A 511 -15.96 5.03 0.83
N SER A 512 -14.69 5.27 0.48
CA SER A 512 -14.31 6.27 -0.53
C SER A 512 -13.49 5.62 -1.65
N PRO A 513 -14.11 5.20 -2.77
CA PRO A 513 -13.45 4.45 -3.83
C PRO A 513 -12.28 5.14 -4.56
N SER A 514 -11.88 6.37 -4.21
CA SER A 514 -10.62 7.01 -4.63
C SER A 514 -9.43 6.77 -3.68
N LYS A 515 -9.68 6.29 -2.46
CA LYS A 515 -8.70 6.19 -1.37
C LYS A 515 -8.13 4.78 -1.19
N SER A 516 -7.03 4.72 -0.44
CA SER A 516 -6.39 3.45 -0.07
C SER A 516 -7.29 2.58 0.82
N ALA A 517 -7.38 1.29 0.50
CA ALA A 517 -7.94 0.26 1.40
C ALA A 517 -7.04 0.00 2.62
N LEU A 518 -5.96 0.79 2.77
CA LEU A 518 -4.79 0.51 3.59
C LEU A 518 -4.19 -0.85 3.25
N ALA A 519 -3.28 -1.35 4.09
CA ALA A 519 -2.56 -2.57 3.80
C ALA A 519 -2.11 -3.29 5.07
N SER A 520 -1.71 -4.55 4.98
CA SER A 520 -1.68 -5.40 3.78
C SER A 520 -2.95 -6.21 3.53
N SER A 521 -3.88 -6.32 4.48
CA SER A 521 -5.14 -7.07 4.30
C SER A 521 -6.27 -6.24 3.67
N GLY A 522 -5.96 -5.37 2.70
CA GLY A 522 -6.95 -4.49 2.06
C GLY A 522 -8.05 -5.26 1.34
N GLY A 523 -7.72 -6.34 0.62
CA GLY A 523 -8.71 -7.21 -0.04
C GLY A 523 -9.68 -7.85 0.96
N PRO A 524 -9.19 -8.59 1.97
CA PRO A 524 -10.01 -9.11 3.07
C PRO A 524 -10.94 -8.07 3.72
N ALA A 525 -10.44 -6.86 4.02
CA ALA A 525 -11.27 -5.81 4.61
C ALA A 525 -12.35 -5.30 3.64
N VAL A 526 -11.99 -4.98 2.40
CA VAL A 526 -12.96 -4.47 1.42
C VAL A 526 -14.00 -5.52 1.03
N ALA A 527 -13.60 -6.79 0.92
CA ALA A 527 -14.52 -7.89 0.64
C ALA A 527 -15.52 -8.11 1.79
N THR A 528 -15.09 -8.06 3.05
CA THR A 528 -15.98 -8.14 4.21
C THR A 528 -16.91 -6.91 4.30
N ALA A 529 -16.40 -5.69 4.11
CA ALA A 529 -17.19 -4.46 4.27
C ALA A 529 -18.20 -4.22 3.15
N ALA A 530 -17.88 -4.54 1.90
CA ALA A 530 -18.77 -4.36 0.75
C ALA A 530 -19.75 -5.55 0.56
N ASP A 531 -19.94 -6.40 1.58
CA ASP A 531 -20.74 -7.65 1.51
C ASP A 531 -20.37 -8.51 0.28
N LEU A 532 -19.07 -8.69 0.02
CA LEU A 532 -18.53 -9.61 -1.00
C LEU A 532 -18.04 -10.94 -0.38
N ALA A 533 -18.11 -11.06 0.95
CA ALA A 533 -17.95 -12.27 1.74
C ALA A 533 -18.71 -12.13 3.07
N ALA A 534 -19.04 -13.24 3.75
CA ALA A 534 -19.60 -13.20 5.10
C ALA A 534 -18.57 -12.67 6.13
N GLY A 535 -17.30 -13.07 5.95
CA GLY A 535 -16.12 -12.63 6.68
C GLY A 535 -14.85 -13.07 5.95
N SER A 536 -13.68 -12.65 6.45
CA SER A 536 -12.40 -12.93 5.77
C SER A 536 -11.28 -13.33 6.72
N LEU A 537 -10.29 -14.10 6.25
CA LEU A 537 -8.98 -14.19 6.89
C LEU A 537 -8.01 -13.14 6.31
N GLY A 538 -7.35 -12.40 7.20
CA GLY A 538 -6.26 -11.47 6.91
C GLY A 538 -4.98 -11.83 7.70
N SER A 539 -3.99 -10.94 7.73
CA SER A 539 -2.79 -11.16 8.59
C SER A 539 -2.10 -9.86 9.00
N GLN A 540 -1.43 -9.87 10.16
CA GLN A 540 -0.73 -8.73 10.75
C GLN A 540 0.69 -9.07 11.22
N THR A 541 1.68 -8.59 10.46
CA THR A 541 3.06 -8.44 10.93
C THR A 541 3.26 -7.15 11.71
N GLY A 542 2.65 -6.04 11.24
CA GLY A 542 2.73 -4.72 11.86
C GLY A 542 1.35 -4.20 12.23
N ASP A 543 0.65 -3.72 11.22
CA ASP A 543 -0.64 -2.99 11.25
C ASP A 543 -1.76 -3.70 10.48
N SER A 544 -1.42 -4.78 9.79
CA SER A 544 -2.12 -5.20 8.59
C SER A 544 -3.44 -5.95 8.79
N LEU A 545 -3.90 -6.15 10.02
CA LEU A 545 -5.32 -6.46 10.32
C LEU A 545 -6.03 -5.16 10.72
N TYR A 546 -5.55 -4.47 11.76
CA TYR A 546 -6.26 -3.34 12.36
C TYR A 546 -6.41 -2.14 11.40
N ALA A 547 -5.41 -1.82 10.57
CA ALA A 547 -5.46 -0.65 9.71
C ALA A 547 -6.50 -0.82 8.58
N PRO A 548 -6.47 -1.91 7.77
CA PRO A 548 -7.56 -2.21 6.84
C PRO A 548 -8.94 -2.30 7.51
N ALA A 549 -9.05 -2.88 8.70
CA ALA A 549 -10.31 -2.94 9.44
C ALA A 549 -10.82 -1.54 9.86
N SER A 550 -9.91 -0.66 10.32
CA SER A 550 -10.20 0.74 10.67
C SER A 550 -10.76 1.51 9.48
N ALA A 551 -10.13 1.34 8.32
CA ALA A 551 -10.52 1.99 7.07
C ALA A 551 -11.81 1.42 6.42
N ALA A 552 -12.45 0.44 7.08
CA ALA A 552 -13.57 -0.32 6.55
C ALA A 552 -14.73 -0.56 7.55
N SER A 553 -14.67 0.01 8.77
CA SER A 553 -15.67 -0.20 9.83
C SER A 553 -15.83 -1.68 10.25
N LEU A 554 -14.72 -2.40 10.45
CA LEU A 554 -14.71 -3.84 10.73
C LEU A 554 -14.05 -4.21 12.06
N TYR A 555 -14.34 -5.41 12.53
CA TYR A 555 -13.79 -6.03 13.73
C TYR A 555 -12.65 -6.98 13.37
N THR A 556 -11.61 -7.04 14.21
CA THR A 556 -10.53 -8.01 14.07
C THR A 556 -9.76 -8.19 15.38
N LEU A 557 -9.32 -9.43 15.66
CA LEU A 557 -8.42 -9.76 16.76
C LEU A 557 -7.05 -10.13 16.20
N ARG A 558 -6.01 -9.33 16.51
CA ARG A 558 -4.64 -9.83 16.50
C ARG A 558 -4.36 -10.40 17.89
N GLY A 559 -4.59 -11.69 18.08
CA GLY A 559 -4.38 -12.33 19.36
C GLY A 559 -2.91 -12.49 19.78
N THR A 560 -2.72 -13.20 20.88
CA THR A 560 -1.41 -13.51 21.46
C THR A 560 -0.60 -14.39 20.51
N ASP A 561 0.71 -14.10 20.40
CA ASP A 561 1.67 -14.95 19.67
C ASP A 561 1.58 -16.40 20.18
N GLY A 562 0.99 -17.29 19.35
CA GLY A 562 0.73 -18.70 19.65
C GLY A 562 -0.74 -19.12 19.59
N LEU A 563 -1.70 -18.19 19.53
CA LEU A 563 -3.13 -18.51 19.53
C LEU A 563 -3.64 -19.14 18.20
N GLU A 564 -3.12 -18.67 17.07
CA GLU A 564 -3.31 -19.25 15.73
C GLU A 564 -1.98 -19.81 15.20
N SER A 565 -2.08 -20.81 14.32
CA SER A 565 -0.94 -21.41 13.61
C SER A 565 -0.57 -20.61 12.36
N LEU A 566 0.74 -20.55 12.06
CA LEU A 566 1.27 -19.97 10.83
C LEU A 566 1.70 -21.04 9.81
N ALA A 567 1.33 -22.31 10.02
CA ALA A 567 1.61 -23.38 9.07
C ALA A 567 0.82 -23.18 7.76
N GLY A 568 1.55 -23.02 6.65
CA GLY A 568 0.99 -22.67 5.33
C GLY A 568 0.74 -21.16 5.13
N LEU A 569 1.42 -20.28 5.87
CA LEU A 569 1.40 -18.83 5.60
C LEU A 569 2.73 -18.38 4.99
N MET A 570 2.67 -17.69 3.84
CA MET A 570 3.85 -17.05 3.26
C MET A 570 4.34 -15.89 4.15
N PRO A 571 5.65 -15.83 4.48
CA PRO A 571 6.16 -15.02 5.58
C PRO A 571 6.58 -13.60 5.19
N LEU A 572 6.57 -12.69 6.18
CA LEU A 572 7.24 -11.38 6.13
C LEU A 572 8.27 -11.22 7.26
N SER A 573 7.97 -11.68 8.47
CA SER A 573 8.91 -11.68 9.60
C SER A 573 8.67 -12.82 10.56
N TRP A 574 9.65 -13.73 10.56
CA TRP A 574 9.71 -14.88 11.46
C TRP A 574 9.48 -14.49 12.93
N LEU A 575 8.52 -15.16 13.57
CA LEU A 575 8.04 -14.93 14.94
C LEU A 575 7.47 -13.51 15.21
N GLN A 576 6.99 -12.81 14.19
CA GLN A 576 6.19 -11.57 14.37
C GLN A 576 4.86 -11.59 13.57
N ASP A 577 4.83 -12.31 12.44
CA ASP A 577 3.62 -12.52 11.64
C ASP A 577 2.50 -13.17 12.48
N TYR A 578 1.24 -12.79 12.22
CA TYR A 578 0.05 -13.34 12.87
C TYR A 578 -1.09 -13.46 11.85
N GLY A 579 -1.74 -14.63 11.75
CA GLY A 579 -2.96 -14.83 10.97
C GLY A 579 -4.21 -14.56 11.81
N GLY A 580 -5.30 -14.05 11.21
CA GLY A 580 -6.53 -13.81 11.96
C GLY A 580 -7.69 -13.29 11.12
N ALA A 581 -8.89 -13.25 11.71
CA ALA A 581 -10.13 -12.93 11.01
C ALA A 581 -10.47 -11.42 10.96
N ILE A 582 -11.26 -11.02 9.96
CA ILE A 582 -11.84 -9.68 9.79
C ILE A 582 -13.34 -9.81 9.44
N THR A 583 -14.22 -9.24 10.27
CA THR A 583 -15.69 -9.46 10.22
C THR A 583 -16.51 -8.18 10.42
N ARG A 584 -17.83 -8.24 10.16
CA ARG A 584 -18.79 -7.14 10.38
C ARG A 584 -19.39 -7.09 11.78
N SER A 585 -19.15 -8.09 12.64
CA SER A 585 -19.56 -8.08 14.05
C SER A 585 -18.59 -8.86 14.93
N MET A 586 -18.68 -8.66 16.25
CA MET A 586 -17.95 -9.43 17.27
C MET A 586 -18.44 -10.88 17.34
N GLU A 587 -19.75 -11.08 17.12
CA GLU A 587 -20.40 -12.36 17.05
C GLU A 587 -19.90 -13.20 15.86
N ASP A 588 -19.67 -12.58 14.70
CA ASP A 588 -19.05 -13.22 13.53
C ASP A 588 -17.54 -13.48 13.75
N LEU A 589 -16.87 -12.61 14.52
CA LEU A 589 -15.45 -12.79 14.87
C LEU A 589 -15.27 -14.03 15.75
N ALA A 590 -16.15 -14.21 16.74
CA ALA A 590 -16.18 -15.41 17.58
C ALA A 590 -16.44 -16.69 16.75
N ASP A 591 -17.43 -16.70 15.84
CA ASP A 591 -17.72 -17.86 14.97
C ASP A 591 -16.50 -18.37 14.18
N ILE A 592 -15.64 -17.45 13.72
CA ILE A 592 -14.43 -17.81 12.97
C ILE A 592 -13.30 -18.22 13.93
N LEU A 593 -13.11 -17.50 15.05
CA LEU A 593 -12.07 -17.81 16.04
C LEU A 593 -12.28 -19.18 16.71
N ASP A 594 -13.53 -19.62 16.93
CA ASP A 594 -13.86 -20.97 17.40
C ASP A 594 -13.29 -22.06 16.48
N VAL A 595 -13.15 -21.76 15.19
CA VAL A 595 -12.62 -22.68 14.17
C VAL A 595 -11.13 -22.46 13.91
N THR A 596 -10.61 -21.23 13.88
CA THR A 596 -9.20 -20.98 13.51
C THR A 596 -8.21 -21.16 14.67
N THR A 597 -8.60 -20.86 15.91
CA THR A 597 -7.70 -20.85 17.08
C THR A 597 -7.50 -22.24 17.70
N GLY A 598 -6.30 -22.51 18.24
CA GLY A 598 -5.99 -23.77 18.96
C GLY A 598 -4.77 -24.53 18.43
N THR A 599 -4.35 -25.56 19.15
CA THR A 599 -3.04 -26.24 18.99
C THR A 599 -2.89 -26.93 17.64
N ASP A 600 -1.76 -26.73 16.97
CA ASP A 600 -1.44 -27.33 15.67
C ASP A 600 -0.12 -28.13 15.73
N PRO A 601 -0.13 -29.45 15.47
CA PRO A 601 1.10 -30.24 15.33
C PRO A 601 2.09 -29.70 14.29
N ARG A 602 1.63 -28.97 13.25
CA ARG A 602 2.50 -28.34 12.23
C ARG A 602 3.19 -27.05 12.72
N ASP A 603 2.73 -26.47 13.83
CA ASP A 603 3.30 -25.27 14.45
C ASP A 603 3.36 -25.41 15.99
N ALA A 604 3.75 -26.61 16.44
CA ALA A 604 3.64 -27.01 17.84
C ALA A 604 4.50 -26.15 18.80
N GLU A 605 5.65 -25.62 18.34
CA GLU A 605 6.49 -24.74 19.16
C GLU A 605 5.79 -23.42 19.52
N ARG A 606 4.86 -22.93 18.67
CA ARG A 606 4.09 -21.70 18.96
C ARG A 606 2.77 -22.01 19.66
N THR A 607 2.10 -23.08 19.24
CA THR A 607 0.67 -23.29 19.52
C THR A 607 0.39 -24.25 20.68
N ALA A 608 1.40 -24.88 21.29
CA ALA A 608 1.23 -25.88 22.36
C ALA A 608 0.47 -25.40 23.62
N GLU A 609 0.41 -24.09 23.89
CA GLU A 609 -0.40 -23.54 24.98
C GLU A 609 -1.83 -23.16 24.55
N ALA A 610 -2.14 -23.09 23.25
CA ALA A 610 -3.33 -22.40 22.74
C ALA A 610 -4.64 -22.91 23.33
N ASP A 611 -4.88 -24.23 23.32
CA ASP A 611 -6.13 -24.83 23.85
C ASP A 611 -6.22 -24.82 25.38
N ALA A 612 -5.12 -24.54 26.08
CA ALA A 612 -5.08 -24.35 27.53
C ALA A 612 -5.19 -22.86 27.95
N ARG A 613 -5.27 -21.94 26.96
CA ARG A 613 -5.28 -20.49 27.16
C ARG A 613 -6.47 -19.79 26.52
N LYS A 614 -6.99 -20.29 25.40
CA LYS A 614 -8.16 -19.71 24.73
C LYS A 614 -9.47 -19.96 25.51
N PRO A 615 -10.51 -19.14 25.30
CA PRO A 615 -11.87 -19.48 25.73
C PRO A 615 -12.33 -20.84 25.17
N LYS A 616 -13.19 -21.55 25.91
CA LYS A 616 -13.77 -22.82 25.45
C LYS A 616 -14.59 -22.62 24.18
N GLU A 617 -15.44 -21.61 24.19
CA GLU A 617 -16.20 -21.08 23.05
C GLU A 617 -16.02 -19.56 23.07
N TRP A 618 -15.68 -18.93 21.94
CA TRP A 618 -15.39 -17.49 21.91
C TRP A 618 -16.63 -16.64 22.18
N ARG A 619 -17.83 -17.16 21.93
CA ARG A 619 -19.08 -16.48 22.31
C ARG A 619 -19.28 -16.33 23.82
N ASP A 620 -18.68 -17.19 24.64
CA ASP A 620 -18.75 -17.06 26.11
C ASP A 620 -18.06 -15.75 26.60
N THR A 621 -17.24 -15.11 25.77
CA THR A 621 -16.57 -13.84 26.10
C THR A 621 -17.42 -12.60 25.81
N LEU A 622 -18.52 -12.73 25.06
CA LEU A 622 -19.32 -11.60 24.57
C LEU A 622 -20.34 -11.12 25.61
N ASP A 623 -19.83 -10.68 26.76
CA ASP A 623 -20.63 -10.05 27.82
C ASP A 623 -20.76 -8.53 27.60
N ALA A 624 -21.99 -8.02 27.59
CA ALA A 624 -22.28 -6.60 27.47
C ALA A 624 -21.91 -5.80 28.73
N ASP A 625 -21.75 -6.48 29.87
CA ASP A 625 -21.36 -5.91 31.16
C ASP A 625 -19.83 -5.94 31.39
N ALA A 626 -19.03 -6.50 30.49
CA ALA A 626 -17.61 -6.80 30.68
C ALA A 626 -16.73 -5.58 31.07
N LEU A 627 -17.14 -4.36 30.71
CA LEU A 627 -16.43 -3.11 31.06
C LEU A 627 -16.72 -2.58 32.47
N LYS A 628 -17.72 -3.11 33.19
CA LYS A 628 -18.12 -2.57 34.51
C LYS A 628 -17.01 -2.71 35.54
N GLY A 629 -16.56 -1.58 36.08
CA GLY A 629 -15.47 -1.49 37.06
C GLY A 629 -14.06 -1.60 36.47
N LYS A 630 -13.92 -1.80 35.15
CA LYS A 630 -12.63 -1.96 34.46
C LYS A 630 -11.85 -0.66 34.38
N ARG A 631 -10.54 -0.74 34.17
CA ARG A 631 -9.60 0.39 34.15
C ARG A 631 -8.90 0.46 32.80
N ILE A 632 -9.32 1.39 31.96
CA ILE A 632 -8.85 1.52 30.58
C ILE A 632 -7.87 2.70 30.48
N GLY A 633 -6.60 2.40 30.25
CA GLY A 633 -5.55 3.43 30.14
C GLY A 633 -5.54 4.11 28.77
N TYR A 634 -5.16 5.39 28.70
CA TYR A 634 -4.91 6.12 27.43
C TYR A 634 -3.81 7.17 27.60
N TYR A 635 -3.13 7.57 26.52
CA TYR A 635 -2.11 8.63 26.57
C TYR A 635 -2.06 9.50 25.31
N ASP A 636 -1.90 10.82 25.49
CA ASP A 636 -2.08 11.83 24.42
C ASP A 636 -1.22 11.56 23.17
N SER A 637 0.03 11.12 23.34
CA SER A 637 0.95 10.87 22.22
C SER A 637 0.64 9.60 21.42
N ALA A 638 -0.29 8.76 21.88
CA ALA A 638 -0.89 7.71 21.05
C ALA A 638 -1.81 8.29 19.97
N PHE A 639 -2.44 9.45 20.23
CA PHE A 639 -3.44 10.12 19.38
C PHE A 639 -2.90 11.40 18.71
N GLY A 640 -1.57 11.50 18.53
CA GLY A 640 -0.93 12.63 17.85
C GLY A 640 -0.95 12.50 16.33
N ASP A 641 -1.71 13.35 15.64
CA ASP A 641 -1.74 13.47 14.18
C ASP A 641 -0.39 14.04 13.65
N PRO A 642 0.34 13.37 12.74
CA PRO A 642 1.57 13.90 12.15
C PRO A 642 1.36 15.10 11.21
N PHE A 643 0.13 15.35 10.75
CA PHE A 643 -0.23 16.39 9.78
C PHE A 643 -0.95 17.60 10.37
N GLY A 644 -1.57 17.46 11.55
CA GLY A 644 -2.27 18.56 12.23
C GLY A 644 -3.63 18.91 11.63
N THR A 645 -4.31 17.95 10.99
CA THR A 645 -5.72 18.01 10.59
C THR A 645 -6.68 17.63 11.73
N THR A 646 -6.20 16.79 12.65
CA THR A 646 -6.73 16.32 13.94
C THR A 646 -8.12 15.70 14.00
N GLY A 647 -9.09 16.07 13.16
CA GLY A 647 -10.50 15.63 13.26
C GLY A 647 -10.71 14.13 13.43
N THR A 648 -9.94 13.30 12.70
CA THR A 648 -9.97 11.82 12.88
C THR A 648 -9.56 11.40 14.31
N THR A 649 -8.53 12.03 14.89
CA THR A 649 -8.10 11.77 16.27
C THR A 649 -9.00 12.42 17.32
N ASP A 650 -9.66 13.53 17.01
CA ASP A 650 -10.61 14.19 17.91
C ASP A 650 -11.93 13.42 18.01
N ALA A 651 -12.44 12.89 16.89
CA ALA A 651 -13.56 11.96 16.89
C ALA A 651 -13.27 10.71 17.75
N GLN A 652 -12.08 10.11 17.60
CA GLN A 652 -11.66 8.98 18.45
C GLN A 652 -11.47 9.36 19.92
N ARG A 653 -11.00 10.58 20.23
CA ARG A 653 -10.94 11.11 21.60
C ARG A 653 -12.33 11.26 22.21
N ALA A 654 -13.31 11.74 21.45
CA ALA A 654 -14.70 11.84 21.89
C ALA A 654 -15.32 10.44 22.15
N ALA A 655 -15.03 9.47 21.26
CA ALA A 655 -15.50 8.09 21.40
C ALA A 655 -14.97 7.38 22.66
N LEU A 656 -13.88 7.86 23.29
CA LEU A 656 -13.40 7.29 24.57
C LEU A 656 -14.46 7.36 25.67
N LYS A 657 -15.35 8.36 25.66
CA LYS A 657 -16.41 8.50 26.66
C LYS A 657 -17.32 7.26 26.76
N VAL A 658 -17.47 6.48 25.69
CA VAL A 658 -18.29 5.25 25.69
C VAL A 658 -17.74 4.21 26.71
N PHE A 659 -16.44 4.20 27.01
CA PHE A 659 -15.92 3.36 28.10
C PHE A 659 -16.50 3.74 29.47
N GLU A 660 -16.68 5.03 29.75
CA GLU A 660 -17.28 5.51 30.99
C GLU A 660 -18.77 5.19 31.06
N ASP A 661 -19.47 5.34 29.92
CA ASP A 661 -20.89 4.98 29.81
C ASP A 661 -21.14 3.46 29.92
N ALA A 662 -20.13 2.64 29.57
CA ALA A 662 -20.10 1.20 29.82
C ALA A 662 -19.67 0.82 31.26
N GLY A 663 -19.41 1.80 32.13
CA GLY A 663 -19.07 1.60 33.53
C GLY A 663 -17.58 1.35 33.81
N ALA A 664 -16.69 1.57 32.86
CA ALA A 664 -15.24 1.56 33.09
C ALA A 664 -14.73 2.93 33.59
N THR A 665 -13.53 2.94 34.17
CA THR A 665 -12.77 4.14 34.49
C THR A 665 -11.72 4.39 33.41
N LEU A 666 -11.78 5.52 32.71
CA LEU A 666 -10.67 6.00 31.89
C LEU A 666 -9.52 6.48 32.77
N VAL A 667 -8.29 6.11 32.43
CA VAL A 667 -7.09 6.48 33.21
C VAL A 667 -6.01 7.07 32.30
N LYS A 668 -5.63 8.32 32.53
CA LYS A 668 -4.56 8.95 31.76
C LYS A 668 -3.19 8.44 32.21
N ILE A 669 -2.38 7.95 31.27
CA ILE A 669 -1.02 7.46 31.51
C ILE A 669 0.03 8.27 30.72
N THR A 670 1.31 8.06 31.02
CA THR A 670 2.41 8.85 30.44
C THR A 670 2.97 8.28 29.13
N GLY A 671 2.75 6.99 28.84
CA GLY A 671 3.22 6.36 27.60
C GLY A 671 3.10 4.83 27.59
N GLY A 672 3.57 4.23 26.50
CA GLY A 672 3.62 2.78 26.29
C GLY A 672 4.75 2.05 27.04
N PRO A 673 4.80 0.70 26.95
CA PRO A 673 5.76 -0.13 27.68
C PRO A 673 7.19 0.01 27.17
N SER A 674 8.17 -0.13 28.08
CA SER A 674 9.59 -0.21 27.73
C SER A 674 9.97 -1.64 27.30
N LEU A 675 9.71 -1.98 26.04
CA LEU A 675 10.07 -3.28 25.46
C LEU A 675 11.59 -3.52 25.43
N PRO A 676 12.07 -4.78 25.41
CA PRO A 676 13.50 -5.11 25.32
C PRO A 676 14.13 -4.65 24.00
N SER A 677 15.47 -4.55 23.95
CA SER A 677 16.17 -4.23 22.70
C SER A 677 16.11 -5.41 21.72
N THR A 678 15.64 -5.17 20.50
CA THR A 678 15.50 -6.21 19.46
C THR A 678 16.85 -6.85 19.09
N PRO A 679 16.98 -8.19 19.19
CA PRO A 679 18.19 -8.91 18.80
C PRO A 679 18.53 -8.76 17.30
N PRO A 680 19.82 -8.83 16.92
CA PRO A 680 20.22 -8.76 15.52
C PRO A 680 19.91 -10.05 14.78
N GLY A 681 19.20 -9.97 13.65
CA GLY A 681 18.92 -11.09 12.75
C GLY A 681 18.09 -10.64 11.54
N ASP A 682 18.17 -11.38 10.44
CA ASP A 682 17.35 -11.12 9.25
C ASP A 682 16.09 -11.99 9.28
N ARG A 683 15.05 -11.46 9.93
CA ARG A 683 13.80 -12.18 10.21
C ARG A 683 12.94 -12.40 8.95
N ALA A 684 13.14 -11.58 7.92
CA ALA A 684 12.50 -11.77 6.62
C ALA A 684 13.15 -12.96 5.88
N PHE A 685 14.50 -13.00 5.82
CA PHE A 685 15.20 -14.15 5.25
C PHE A 685 14.94 -15.43 6.05
N GLN A 686 14.93 -15.37 7.39
CA GLN A 686 14.62 -16.53 8.22
C GLN A 686 13.19 -17.04 7.99
N GLY A 687 12.22 -16.14 7.81
CA GLY A 687 10.84 -16.52 7.50
C GLY A 687 10.78 -17.39 6.25
N TRP A 688 11.36 -16.91 5.14
CA TRP A 688 11.41 -17.66 3.88
C TRP A 688 12.24 -18.95 4.00
N VAL A 689 13.29 -18.99 4.83
CA VAL A 689 14.04 -20.22 5.13
C VAL A 689 13.17 -21.27 5.83
N GLU A 690 12.32 -20.89 6.78
CA GLU A 690 11.39 -21.85 7.40
C GLU A 690 10.28 -22.29 6.42
N TYR A 691 9.71 -21.36 5.65
CA TYR A 691 8.65 -21.65 4.68
C TYR A 691 9.12 -22.56 3.54
N ILE A 692 10.37 -22.44 3.08
CA ILE A 692 10.94 -23.34 2.06
C ILE A 692 11.11 -24.77 2.59
N LYS A 693 11.48 -24.97 3.86
CA LYS A 693 11.65 -26.32 4.45
C LYS A 693 10.37 -27.16 4.41
N THR A 694 9.21 -26.53 4.53
CA THR A 694 7.91 -27.20 4.54
C THR A 694 7.27 -27.32 3.15
N HIS A 695 7.76 -26.60 2.13
CA HIS A 695 7.19 -26.58 0.78
C HIS A 695 8.24 -26.96 -0.29
N PRO A 696 8.63 -28.25 -0.37
CA PRO A 696 9.63 -28.73 -1.33
C PRO A 696 9.20 -28.62 -2.80
N ASN A 697 7.92 -28.30 -3.08
CA ASN A 697 7.39 -28.03 -4.42
C ASN A 697 7.46 -26.54 -4.82
N LEU A 698 7.99 -25.65 -3.98
CA LEU A 698 8.19 -24.24 -4.35
C LEU A 698 9.14 -24.10 -5.57
N PRO A 699 8.87 -23.13 -6.47
CA PRO A 699 9.72 -22.87 -7.64
C PRO A 699 11.09 -22.27 -7.29
N TYR A 700 11.33 -21.92 -6.02
CA TYR A 700 12.57 -21.37 -5.49
C TYR A 700 12.97 -22.09 -4.21
N GLN A 701 14.26 -22.36 -4.06
CA GLN A 701 14.80 -23.16 -2.95
C GLN A 701 15.88 -22.39 -2.15
N ASP A 702 16.27 -21.19 -2.57
CA ASP A 702 16.95 -20.19 -1.74
C ASP A 702 16.04 -18.96 -1.54
N ALA A 703 15.83 -18.55 -0.29
CA ALA A 703 15.12 -17.32 0.08
C ALA A 703 15.67 -16.06 -0.62
N ARG A 704 16.93 -16.08 -1.06
CA ARG A 704 17.53 -15.00 -1.87
C ARG A 704 16.92 -14.90 -3.27
N GLU A 705 16.59 -16.01 -3.91
CA GLU A 705 15.95 -16.06 -5.23
C GLU A 705 14.56 -15.42 -5.19
N ILE A 706 13.87 -15.60 -4.06
CA ILE A 706 12.57 -14.99 -3.74
C ILE A 706 12.74 -13.49 -3.44
N LEU A 707 13.61 -13.12 -2.49
CA LEU A 707 13.70 -11.75 -1.98
C LEU A 707 14.34 -10.77 -2.99
N ALA A 708 15.26 -11.24 -3.84
CA ALA A 708 15.90 -10.43 -4.88
C ALA A 708 15.21 -10.53 -6.27
N ASN A 709 14.07 -11.22 -6.36
CA ASN A 709 13.44 -11.57 -7.63
C ASN A 709 13.02 -10.34 -8.46
N GLN A 710 13.24 -10.41 -9.78
CA GLN A 710 12.90 -9.32 -10.71
C GLN A 710 11.47 -9.39 -11.26
N LYS A 711 10.66 -10.37 -10.87
CA LYS A 711 9.20 -10.38 -11.09
C LYS A 711 8.41 -9.52 -10.08
N ARG A 712 9.01 -9.13 -8.95
CA ARG A 712 8.38 -8.27 -7.93
C ARG A 712 8.10 -6.85 -8.45
N LEU A 713 7.21 -6.08 -7.83
CA LEU A 713 7.01 -4.67 -8.20
C LEU A 713 8.31 -3.86 -7.98
N PRO A 714 8.84 -3.07 -8.95
CA PRO A 714 10.21 -2.51 -8.84
C PRO A 714 10.42 -1.55 -7.67
N TYR A 715 9.42 -0.74 -7.30
CA TYR A 715 9.51 0.13 -6.12
C TYR A 715 9.38 -0.63 -4.79
N ARG A 716 9.06 -1.95 -4.86
CA ARG A 716 9.19 -2.91 -3.75
C ARG A 716 10.53 -3.69 -3.80
N ARG A 717 11.30 -3.60 -4.90
CA ARG A 717 12.67 -4.15 -5.02
C ARG A 717 13.69 -3.18 -4.42
N SER A 718 14.76 -3.73 -3.82
CA SER A 718 15.98 -2.95 -3.58
C SER A 718 16.76 -2.81 -4.89
N ALA A 719 17.13 -1.59 -5.27
CA ALA A 719 17.91 -1.30 -6.48
C ALA A 719 19.32 -1.95 -6.48
N ASN A 720 19.81 -2.43 -5.33
CA ASN A 720 21.07 -3.15 -5.20
C ASN A 720 20.86 -4.67 -4.96
N GLY A 721 19.65 -5.20 -5.20
CA GLY A 721 19.26 -6.55 -4.83
C GLY A 721 19.10 -6.73 -3.31
N TYR A 722 18.96 -7.98 -2.86
CA TYR A 722 18.90 -8.31 -1.44
C TYR A 722 20.27 -8.08 -0.77
N THR A 723 20.33 -7.14 0.18
CA THR A 723 21.55 -6.78 0.94
C THR A 723 21.46 -7.15 2.43
N GLY A 724 20.55 -8.06 2.79
CA GLY A 724 20.35 -8.51 4.17
C GLY A 724 21.41 -9.52 4.65
N ALA A 725 21.25 -10.02 5.87
CA ALA A 725 22.29 -10.83 6.53
C ALA A 725 22.30 -12.32 6.13
N GLY A 726 21.25 -12.81 5.48
CA GLY A 726 20.99 -14.24 5.27
C GLY A 726 20.37 -14.91 6.50
N ALA A 727 20.39 -16.25 6.53
CA ALA A 727 19.79 -17.04 7.61
C ALA A 727 20.36 -16.65 8.99
N MET A 728 19.49 -16.65 10.00
CA MET A 728 19.85 -16.44 11.40
C MET A 728 20.54 -17.68 11.96
N THR A 729 21.60 -17.47 12.73
CA THR A 729 22.24 -18.56 13.50
C THR A 729 21.36 -19.00 14.67
N ASP A 730 21.57 -20.22 15.18
CA ASP A 730 20.82 -20.77 16.32
C ASP A 730 20.82 -19.83 17.54
N ALA A 731 21.93 -19.13 17.78
CA ALA A 731 22.05 -18.13 18.85
C ALA A 731 21.16 -16.89 18.61
N GLN A 732 20.97 -16.47 17.36
CA GLN A 732 20.05 -15.38 17.00
C GLN A 732 18.59 -15.84 17.03
N ILE A 733 18.32 -17.08 16.61
CA ILE A 733 17.02 -17.77 16.69
C ILE A 733 16.58 -17.84 18.16
N ALA A 734 17.43 -18.35 19.05
CA ALA A 734 17.17 -18.43 20.48
C ALA A 734 17.02 -17.04 21.14
N ALA A 735 17.91 -16.08 20.82
CA ALA A 735 17.81 -14.72 21.33
C ALA A 735 16.51 -14.02 20.90
N TYR A 736 16.04 -14.25 19.66
CA TYR A 736 14.79 -13.67 19.19
C TYR A 736 13.54 -14.33 19.82
N LYS A 737 13.57 -15.64 20.04
CA LYS A 737 12.55 -16.35 20.85
C LYS A 737 12.46 -15.78 22.27
N GLN A 738 13.59 -15.61 22.95
CA GLN A 738 13.63 -14.98 24.28
C GLN A 738 13.09 -13.53 24.23
N PHE A 739 13.46 -12.75 23.21
CA PHE A 739 12.94 -11.39 23.03
C PHE A 739 11.41 -11.35 22.92
N ARG A 740 10.76 -12.28 22.21
CA ARG A 740 9.28 -12.35 22.17
C ARG A 740 8.68 -12.70 23.52
N ALA A 741 9.27 -13.65 24.25
CA ALA A 741 8.82 -14.01 25.60
C ALA A 741 8.96 -12.83 26.57
N ASP A 742 10.14 -12.21 26.64
CA ASP A 742 10.43 -11.05 27.49
C ASP A 742 9.51 -9.87 27.15
N ALA A 743 9.25 -9.61 25.87
CA ALA A 743 8.42 -8.50 25.44
C ALA A 743 6.94 -8.68 25.82
N LYS A 744 6.38 -9.90 25.72
CA LYS A 744 5.05 -10.22 26.29
C LYS A 744 4.99 -9.89 27.78
N VAL A 745 6.03 -10.24 28.56
CA VAL A 745 6.12 -9.90 29.99
C VAL A 745 6.20 -8.39 30.23
N ARG A 746 6.95 -7.62 29.42
CA ARG A 746 7.01 -6.15 29.55
C ARG A 746 5.69 -5.43 29.25
N VAL A 747 4.76 -6.04 28.51
CA VAL A 747 3.39 -5.50 28.36
C VAL A 747 2.59 -5.76 29.63
N GLY A 748 2.72 -6.95 30.24
CA GLY A 748 2.10 -7.27 31.53
C GLY A 748 2.56 -6.36 32.66
N GLU A 749 3.87 -6.25 32.90
CA GLU A 749 4.45 -5.35 33.92
C GLU A 749 4.02 -3.87 33.79
N TRP A 750 3.66 -3.43 32.58
CA TRP A 750 3.19 -2.08 32.30
C TRP A 750 1.70 -1.89 32.59
N LEU A 751 0.88 -2.91 32.34
CA LEU A 751 -0.53 -2.96 32.76
C LEU A 751 -0.68 -3.17 34.27
N ASP A 752 0.25 -3.91 34.89
CA ASP A 752 0.28 -4.22 36.33
C ASP A 752 1.06 -3.16 37.16
N ALA A 753 1.45 -2.05 36.54
CA ALA A 753 2.33 -1.05 37.15
C ALA A 753 1.72 -0.44 38.44
N PRO A 754 2.42 -0.47 39.60
CA PRO A 754 1.87 0.02 40.85
C PRO A 754 1.74 1.56 40.85
N PRO A 755 0.78 2.13 41.61
CA PRO A 755 0.59 3.57 41.67
C PRO A 755 1.78 4.23 42.37
N THR A 756 2.58 4.96 41.59
CA THR A 756 3.61 5.88 42.09
C THR A 756 2.97 7.19 42.61
N PRO A 757 3.67 7.99 43.43
CA PRO A 757 3.21 9.33 43.80
C PRO A 757 2.93 10.20 42.57
N THR A 758 1.98 11.13 42.69
CA THR A 758 1.65 12.13 41.67
C THR A 758 2.91 12.88 41.23
N ASP A 759 3.14 12.93 39.92
CA ASP A 759 4.26 13.68 39.35
C ASP A 759 4.01 15.19 39.49
N ALA A 760 4.95 15.89 40.13
CA ALA A 760 4.84 17.32 40.43
C ALA A 760 4.91 18.22 39.18
N ASP A 761 5.48 17.73 38.07
CA ASP A 761 5.58 18.49 36.81
C ASP A 761 4.35 18.28 35.90
N THR A 762 3.53 17.24 36.11
CA THR A 762 2.37 16.93 35.26
C THR A 762 1.02 16.90 35.99
N GLY A 763 1.00 16.77 37.32
CA GLY A 763 -0.23 16.74 38.14
C GLY A 763 -1.09 15.49 37.99
N VAL A 764 -0.67 14.50 37.18
CA VAL A 764 -1.41 13.25 36.96
C VAL A 764 -1.05 12.24 38.05
N PRO A 765 -2.02 11.71 38.82
CA PRO A 765 -1.77 10.60 39.74
C PRO A 765 -1.46 9.33 38.93
N SER A 766 -0.53 8.51 39.41
CA SER A 766 -0.14 7.28 38.73
C SER A 766 -1.31 6.29 38.65
N PRO A 767 -1.52 5.58 37.53
CA PRO A 767 -2.75 4.86 37.24
C PRO A 767 -3.06 3.70 38.20
N GLY A 768 -2.03 3.09 38.78
CA GLY A 768 -2.13 1.72 39.29
C GLY A 768 -2.44 0.73 38.16
N ALA A 769 -2.86 -0.48 38.53
CA ALA A 769 -3.16 -1.53 37.57
C ALA A 769 -4.30 -1.14 36.60
N LEU A 770 -4.21 -1.65 35.38
CA LEU A 770 -5.11 -1.45 34.26
C LEU A 770 -5.56 -2.79 33.68
N ASP A 771 -6.80 -2.90 33.24
CA ASP A 771 -7.28 -4.09 32.53
C ASP A 771 -6.77 -4.09 31.09
N ALA A 772 -6.81 -2.93 30.41
CA ALA A 772 -6.30 -2.73 29.05
C ALA A 772 -5.87 -1.27 28.80
N VAL A 773 -5.20 -1.00 27.68
CA VAL A 773 -4.90 0.36 27.19
C VAL A 773 -5.49 0.57 25.80
N VAL A 774 -6.14 1.72 25.58
CA VAL A 774 -6.76 2.09 24.31
C VAL A 774 -5.85 2.96 23.43
N PHE A 775 -5.83 2.63 22.13
CA PHE A 775 -5.08 3.29 21.08
C PHE A 775 -6.03 3.65 19.92
N PRO A 776 -5.71 4.68 19.10
CA PRO A 776 -6.46 4.94 17.88
C PRO A 776 -6.21 3.86 16.81
N GLY A 777 -7.19 3.63 15.95
CA GLY A 777 -7.00 2.92 14.68
C GLY A 777 -6.22 3.76 13.67
N LEU A 778 -6.60 5.04 13.50
CA LEU A 778 -5.98 5.97 12.56
C LEU A 778 -5.61 7.31 13.22
N ARG A 779 -4.57 7.98 12.72
CA ARG A 779 -4.09 9.28 13.24
C ARG A 779 -4.38 10.47 12.33
N SER A 780 -4.94 10.25 11.14
CA SER A 780 -5.48 11.27 10.24
C SER A 780 -6.47 10.63 9.27
N THR A 781 -7.10 11.43 8.42
CA THR A 781 -7.83 10.98 7.22
C THR A 781 -6.97 10.10 6.31
N ILE A 782 -7.59 9.24 5.50
CA ILE A 782 -6.90 8.32 4.58
C ILE A 782 -6.47 9.05 3.30
N SER A 783 -5.37 8.63 2.65
CA SER A 783 -4.89 9.24 1.40
C SER A 783 -5.48 8.59 0.13
N LEU A 784 -5.49 9.36 -0.96
CA LEU A 784 -5.77 8.84 -2.32
C LEU A 784 -4.86 7.65 -2.67
N ASN A 785 -5.41 6.70 -3.43
CA ASN A 785 -4.78 5.41 -3.75
C ASN A 785 -3.72 5.49 -4.87
N ASP A 786 -3.72 6.58 -5.66
CA ASP A 786 -2.86 6.76 -6.82
C ASP A 786 -1.58 7.57 -6.55
N GLY A 787 -1.38 8.00 -5.29
CA GLY A 787 -0.16 8.66 -4.83
C GLY A 787 1.08 7.75 -4.77
N ASN A 788 2.27 8.34 -4.65
CA ASN A 788 3.53 7.60 -4.47
C ASN A 788 3.92 7.34 -3.01
N ALA A 789 3.31 8.05 -2.05
CA ALA A 789 3.64 7.96 -0.64
C ALA A 789 2.41 8.26 0.24
N ALA A 790 2.26 7.50 1.32
CA ALA A 790 1.19 7.69 2.29
C ALA A 790 1.12 9.13 2.83
N ALA A 791 0.01 9.81 2.56
CA ALA A 791 -0.35 11.09 3.16
C ALA A 791 -1.32 10.92 4.34
N PHE A 792 -1.16 9.83 5.11
CA PHE A 792 -2.01 9.48 6.25
C PHE A 792 -1.21 8.94 7.44
N GLY A 793 -1.71 9.20 8.64
CA GLY A 793 -1.09 8.85 9.91
C GLY A 793 -1.67 7.59 10.53
N ARG A 794 -0.80 6.78 11.12
CA ARG A 794 -1.13 5.66 12.03
C ARG A 794 0.05 5.44 12.98
N GLY A 795 -0.09 4.57 13.97
CA GLY A 795 1.04 4.16 14.80
C GLY A 795 0.74 2.88 15.56
N ASP A 796 1.62 1.89 15.40
CA ASP A 796 1.44 0.56 15.97
C ASP A 796 1.33 0.62 17.51
N PRO A 797 0.31 -0.03 18.12
CA PRO A 797 0.36 -0.37 19.54
C PRO A 797 1.51 -1.37 19.83
N PRO A 798 1.88 -1.61 21.10
CA PRO A 798 2.96 -2.52 21.49
C PRO A 798 2.61 -4.01 21.31
N THR A 799 1.82 -4.36 20.30
CA THR A 799 1.25 -5.71 20.08
C THR A 799 2.10 -6.48 19.09
N ASN A 800 2.31 -5.91 17.89
CA ASN A 800 3.16 -6.45 16.84
C ASN A 800 4.59 -6.75 17.31
N SER A 801 5.15 -5.83 18.10
CA SER A 801 6.54 -5.79 18.54
C SER A 801 6.79 -6.64 19.78
N ALA A 802 5.77 -6.87 20.61
CA ALA A 802 5.86 -7.71 21.81
C ALA A 802 5.30 -9.13 21.64
N GLY A 803 4.26 -9.30 20.84
CA GLY A 803 3.46 -10.52 20.75
C GLY A 803 2.23 -10.56 21.67
N ALA A 804 1.90 -9.44 22.32
CA ALA A 804 0.69 -9.23 23.11
C ALA A 804 -0.55 -9.01 22.21
N PRO A 805 -1.77 -9.33 22.69
CA PRO A 805 -2.98 -9.28 21.89
C PRO A 805 -3.55 -7.86 21.76
N SER A 806 -4.30 -7.64 20.69
CA SER A 806 -5.16 -6.47 20.51
C SER A 806 -6.37 -6.76 19.65
N VAL A 807 -7.54 -6.36 20.13
CA VAL A 807 -8.79 -6.28 19.36
C VAL A 807 -8.95 -4.88 18.79
N SER A 808 -9.44 -4.78 17.56
CA SER A 808 -9.83 -3.54 16.90
C SER A 808 -11.30 -3.60 16.50
N PHE A 809 -12.02 -2.51 16.74
CA PHE A 809 -13.47 -2.42 16.59
C PHE A 809 -13.88 -0.99 16.19
N PRO A 810 -14.97 -0.82 15.40
CA PRO A 810 -15.50 0.49 15.04
C PRO A 810 -15.81 1.35 16.26
N ALA A 811 -15.44 2.62 16.21
CA ALA A 811 -15.63 3.53 17.33
C ALA A 811 -16.36 4.83 16.95
N THR A 812 -16.15 5.34 15.73
CA THR A 812 -16.82 6.55 15.23
C THR A 812 -16.57 6.73 13.73
N VAL A 813 -17.12 7.81 13.16
CA VAL A 813 -16.71 8.38 11.86
C VAL A 813 -15.96 9.71 12.07
N ASN A 814 -15.15 10.12 11.10
CA ASN A 814 -14.60 11.48 11.04
C ASN A 814 -15.50 12.45 10.25
N ASP A 815 -15.13 13.73 10.19
CA ASP A 815 -15.91 14.80 9.54
C ASP A 815 -16.10 14.61 8.02
N ASP A 816 -15.25 13.79 7.37
CA ASP A 816 -15.36 13.40 5.96
C ASP A 816 -16.23 12.14 5.75
N GLY A 817 -16.77 11.57 6.83
CA GLY A 817 -17.58 10.35 6.81
C GLY A 817 -16.79 9.05 6.73
N GLU A 818 -15.46 9.07 6.90
CA GLU A 818 -14.67 7.85 6.96
C GLU A 818 -14.87 7.16 8.31
N PRO A 819 -15.07 5.82 8.36
CA PRO A 819 -15.05 5.09 9.61
C PRO A 819 -13.65 5.11 10.23
N THR A 820 -13.59 5.01 11.56
CA THR A 820 -12.35 4.76 12.28
C THR A 820 -12.59 3.92 13.53
N ASN A 821 -11.64 3.03 13.80
CA ASN A 821 -11.69 2.10 14.93
C ASN A 821 -10.94 2.66 16.15
N LEU A 822 -11.21 2.07 17.30
CA LEU A 822 -10.25 2.04 18.41
C LEU A 822 -9.58 0.65 18.47
N GLN A 823 -8.52 0.55 19.25
CA GLN A 823 -7.83 -0.70 19.56
C GLN A 823 -7.63 -0.81 21.07
N LEU A 824 -7.93 -1.97 21.65
CA LEU A 824 -7.59 -2.29 23.04
C LEU A 824 -6.41 -3.27 23.07
N VAL A 825 -5.48 -3.05 23.99
CA VAL A 825 -4.27 -3.88 24.21
C VAL A 825 -4.29 -4.41 25.64
N GLY A 826 -4.11 -5.72 25.80
CA GLY A 826 -4.11 -6.45 27.08
C GLY A 826 -2.81 -7.23 27.32
N ARG A 827 -2.77 -8.07 28.35
CA ARG A 827 -1.64 -8.98 28.60
C ARG A 827 -1.70 -10.15 27.62
N ALA A 828 -0.60 -10.88 27.50
CA ALA A 828 -0.60 -12.14 26.77
C ALA A 828 -1.58 -13.13 27.41
N TRP A 829 -2.50 -13.65 26.60
CA TRP A 829 -3.64 -14.51 26.97
C TRP A 829 -4.84 -13.80 27.63
N ASP A 830 -4.88 -12.46 27.71
CA ASP A 830 -6.10 -11.67 28.02
C ASP A 830 -7.04 -11.56 26.78
N ASP A 831 -6.83 -12.38 25.74
CA ASP A 831 -7.51 -12.29 24.45
C ASP A 831 -9.05 -12.32 24.54
N GLY A 832 -9.59 -13.14 25.46
CA GLY A 832 -11.04 -13.24 25.71
C GLY A 832 -11.60 -12.02 26.45
N ASP A 833 -10.88 -11.52 27.45
CA ASP A 833 -11.21 -10.29 28.18
C ASP A 833 -11.30 -9.10 27.21
N LEU A 834 -10.34 -8.99 26.29
CA LEU A 834 -10.35 -7.97 25.24
C LEU A 834 -11.58 -8.06 24.32
N MET A 835 -11.98 -9.27 23.92
CA MET A 835 -13.21 -9.49 23.14
C MET A 835 -14.45 -9.02 23.90
N GLY A 836 -14.56 -9.31 25.20
CA GLY A 836 -15.62 -8.79 26.06
C GLY A 836 -15.62 -7.26 26.15
N TYR A 837 -14.46 -6.64 26.38
CA TYR A 837 -14.36 -5.18 26.46
C TYR A 837 -14.76 -4.46 25.16
N ALA A 838 -14.37 -5.01 24.01
CA ALA A 838 -14.80 -4.49 22.70
C ALA A 838 -16.30 -4.69 22.44
N TYR A 839 -16.88 -5.80 22.88
CA TYR A 839 -18.31 -6.07 22.73
C TYR A 839 -19.17 -5.18 23.64
N ALA A 840 -18.80 -5.00 24.91
CA ALA A 840 -19.45 -4.05 25.81
C ALA A 840 -19.38 -2.61 25.27
N PHE A 841 -18.26 -2.21 24.66
CA PHE A 841 -18.13 -0.93 23.96
C PHE A 841 -19.10 -0.82 22.76
N ASP A 842 -19.10 -1.78 21.83
CA ASP A 842 -20.01 -1.75 20.67
C ASP A 842 -21.48 -1.76 21.09
N ARG A 843 -21.83 -2.45 22.19
CA ARG A 843 -23.23 -2.50 22.65
C ARG A 843 -23.81 -1.14 23.00
N ILE A 844 -22.96 -0.16 23.35
CA ILE A 844 -23.33 1.24 23.49
C ILE A 844 -23.05 2.05 22.22
N ALA A 845 -21.83 1.96 21.66
CA ALA A 845 -21.39 2.81 20.55
C ALA A 845 -22.13 2.56 19.24
N LYS A 846 -22.34 1.28 18.87
CA LYS A 846 -22.97 0.84 17.61
C LYS A 846 -22.39 1.53 16.36
N ALA A 847 -21.08 1.74 16.36
CA ALA A 847 -20.37 2.57 15.37
C ALA A 847 -20.01 1.82 14.07
N GLN A 848 -20.45 0.56 13.94
CA GLN A 848 -20.39 -0.20 12.69
C GLN A 848 -21.30 0.48 11.65
N ILE A 849 -20.77 0.76 10.46
CA ILE A 849 -21.52 1.28 9.32
C ILE A 849 -21.27 0.45 8.06
N ALA A 850 -22.26 0.40 7.17
CA ALA A 850 -22.14 -0.25 5.85
C ALA A 850 -21.80 0.78 4.76
N PRO A 851 -20.95 0.45 3.78
CA PRO A 851 -20.62 1.35 2.67
C PRO A 851 -21.75 1.42 1.64
N THR A 852 -22.18 2.63 1.28
CA THR A 852 -23.22 2.88 0.26
C THR A 852 -22.78 2.54 -1.17
N THR A 853 -21.49 2.23 -1.35
CA THR A 853 -20.83 2.01 -2.64
C THR A 853 -21.10 0.63 -3.25
N ALA A 854 -21.56 -0.34 -2.47
CA ALA A 854 -21.92 -1.69 -2.91
C ALA A 854 -23.39 -1.98 -2.56
N PRO A 855 -24.36 -1.31 -3.20
CA PRO A 855 -25.78 -1.40 -2.86
C PRO A 855 -26.36 -2.79 -3.17
N LYS A 856 -27.65 -2.96 -2.90
CA LYS A 856 -28.38 -4.20 -3.18
C LYS A 856 -28.53 -4.42 -4.68
N LEU A 857 -28.24 -5.64 -5.14
CA LEU A 857 -28.55 -6.08 -6.51
C LEU A 857 -30.04 -6.39 -6.64
N ALA A 858 -30.63 -6.03 -7.77
CA ALA A 858 -32.02 -6.41 -8.07
C ALA A 858 -32.10 -7.92 -8.36
N PHE A 859 -33.09 -8.61 -7.78
CA PHE A 859 -33.33 -10.01 -8.16
C PHE A 859 -33.83 -10.10 -9.61
N LYS A 860 -33.29 -11.06 -10.35
CA LYS A 860 -33.77 -11.45 -11.68
C LYS A 860 -33.77 -12.98 -11.74
N ALA A 861 -34.87 -13.58 -12.19
CA ALA A 861 -34.94 -15.02 -12.46
C ALA A 861 -34.02 -15.39 -13.63
N ASP A 862 -33.41 -16.58 -13.55
CA ASP A 862 -32.50 -17.18 -14.53
C ASP A 862 -31.47 -16.21 -15.18
N PRO A 863 -30.68 -15.44 -14.40
CA PRO A 863 -29.59 -14.65 -14.97
C PRO A 863 -28.41 -15.58 -15.25
N THR A 864 -27.83 -15.46 -16.45
CA THR A 864 -26.61 -16.17 -16.83
C THR A 864 -25.54 -15.98 -15.74
N PRO A 865 -25.01 -17.07 -15.15
CA PRO A 865 -23.96 -16.96 -14.14
C PRO A 865 -22.77 -16.13 -14.66
N PRO A 866 -22.34 -15.08 -13.95
CA PRO A 866 -21.24 -14.23 -14.42
C PRO A 866 -19.93 -15.02 -14.40
N VAL A 867 -19.16 -14.88 -15.47
CA VAL A 867 -17.78 -15.37 -15.53
C VAL A 867 -16.89 -14.36 -14.80
N ILE A 868 -16.47 -14.70 -13.59
CA ILE A 868 -15.64 -13.84 -12.75
C ILE A 868 -14.17 -14.13 -13.02
N GLU A 869 -13.65 -13.60 -14.12
CA GLU A 869 -12.23 -13.66 -14.46
C GLU A 869 -11.52 -12.38 -14.01
N GLN A 870 -10.63 -12.50 -13.01
CA GLN A 870 -9.71 -11.42 -12.66
C GLN A 870 -8.69 -11.24 -13.80
N PRO A 871 -8.53 -10.03 -14.37
CA PRO A 871 -7.71 -9.88 -15.57
C PRO A 871 -6.22 -10.10 -15.28
N ALA A 872 -5.55 -10.81 -16.19
CA ALA A 872 -4.14 -11.16 -16.05
C ALA A 872 -3.23 -9.92 -15.85
N PRO A 873 -2.15 -10.01 -15.05
CA PRO A 873 -1.15 -8.96 -14.90
C PRO A 873 -0.57 -8.50 -16.24
N ILE A 874 -0.69 -7.20 -16.53
CA ILE A 874 -0.03 -6.57 -17.68
C ILE A 874 1.36 -6.12 -17.23
N ALA A 875 2.39 -6.75 -17.78
CA ALA A 875 3.76 -6.28 -17.62
C ALA A 875 3.97 -4.96 -18.40
N PRO A 876 4.54 -3.91 -17.78
CA PRO A 876 4.84 -2.66 -18.48
C PRO A 876 5.97 -2.85 -19.49
N GLN A 877 6.05 -1.93 -20.45
CA GLN A 877 7.13 -1.93 -21.42
C GLN A 877 8.46 -1.52 -20.75
N PRO A 878 9.60 -2.08 -21.19
CA PRO A 878 10.90 -1.70 -20.67
C PRO A 878 11.25 -0.25 -21.07
N SER A 879 11.36 0.64 -20.09
CA SER A 879 11.80 2.02 -20.35
C SER A 879 13.29 2.03 -20.75
N PRO A 880 13.68 2.75 -21.83
CA PRO A 880 15.09 2.89 -22.24
C PRO A 880 16.02 3.53 -21.20
N LEU A 881 15.45 4.13 -20.14
CA LEU A 881 16.18 4.75 -19.02
C LEU A 881 15.81 4.17 -17.65
N ALA A 882 15.14 3.01 -17.60
CA ALA A 882 15.25 2.16 -16.41
C ALA A 882 16.75 1.85 -16.21
N PRO A 883 17.31 2.03 -15.00
CA PRO A 883 18.74 1.83 -14.79
C PRO A 883 19.07 0.36 -15.02
N SER A 884 19.70 0.08 -16.17
CA SER A 884 19.99 -1.27 -16.62
C SER A 884 20.81 -1.99 -15.56
N ALA A 885 20.19 -2.97 -14.90
CA ALA A 885 20.89 -3.93 -14.06
C ALA A 885 21.91 -4.63 -14.97
N ALA A 886 23.19 -4.34 -14.76
CA ALA A 886 24.25 -4.77 -15.65
C ALA A 886 24.12 -6.27 -15.92
N PRO A 887 24.20 -6.72 -17.20
CA PRO A 887 23.82 -8.07 -17.59
C PRO A 887 24.57 -9.08 -16.73
N ALA A 888 23.82 -10.04 -16.17
CA ALA A 888 24.33 -10.95 -15.15
C ALA A 888 25.64 -11.58 -15.62
N PRO A 889 26.74 -11.50 -14.83
CA PRO A 889 28.00 -12.11 -15.23
C PRO A 889 27.77 -13.61 -15.40
N PRO A 890 28.28 -14.23 -16.49
CA PRO A 890 28.12 -15.66 -16.70
C PRO A 890 28.71 -16.43 -15.51
N VAL A 891 28.02 -17.51 -15.12
CA VAL A 891 28.32 -18.31 -13.92
C VAL A 891 29.84 -18.58 -13.84
N PRO A 892 30.54 -18.11 -12.79
CA PRO A 892 31.98 -18.26 -12.72
C PRO A 892 32.40 -19.73 -12.63
N SER A 893 32.99 -20.22 -13.72
CA SER A 893 33.92 -21.35 -13.64
C SER A 893 35.07 -21.01 -12.66
N ALA A 894 35.72 -22.04 -12.13
CA ALA A 894 36.65 -21.93 -11.00
C ALA A 894 37.65 -20.75 -11.11
N PRO A 895 37.93 -20.03 -9.99
CA PRO A 895 38.43 -18.67 -10.06
C PRO A 895 39.88 -18.55 -10.53
N THR A 896 40.08 -18.00 -11.73
CA THR A 896 41.35 -17.43 -12.18
C THR A 896 41.34 -15.90 -12.06
N THR A 897 42.44 -15.32 -11.56
CA THR A 897 42.47 -13.95 -11.04
C THR A 897 42.49 -12.85 -12.11
N LYS A 898 41.58 -11.86 -11.99
CA LYS A 898 41.68 -10.53 -12.62
C LYS A 898 42.20 -9.47 -11.62
N PRO A 899 42.77 -8.34 -12.08
CA PRO A 899 43.39 -7.34 -11.20
C PRO A 899 42.43 -6.71 -10.18
N ALA A 900 42.94 -6.44 -8.98
CA ALA A 900 42.14 -5.92 -7.86
C ALA A 900 41.75 -4.44 -8.03
N ALA A 901 40.48 -4.12 -7.77
CA ALA A 901 40.04 -2.75 -7.56
C ALA A 901 40.64 -2.19 -6.26
N THR A 902 41.07 -0.92 -6.28
CA THR A 902 41.72 -0.27 -5.12
C THR A 902 40.79 -0.23 -3.90
N PRO A 903 41.13 -0.88 -2.77
CA PRO A 903 40.21 -1.02 -1.65
C PRO A 903 39.98 0.30 -0.89
N LEU A 904 38.72 0.56 -0.53
CA LEU A 904 38.31 1.71 0.28
C LEU A 904 38.92 1.67 1.69
N ARG A 905 39.49 2.79 2.13
CA ARG A 905 40.30 2.85 3.36
C ARG A 905 39.39 3.05 4.57
N THR A 906 39.38 2.10 5.50
CA THR A 906 38.58 2.21 6.73
C THR A 906 39.25 3.10 7.77
N VAL A 907 38.51 4.08 8.30
CA VAL A 907 38.91 4.92 9.43
C VAL A 907 37.94 4.67 10.59
N ARG A 908 38.46 4.58 11.83
CA ARG A 908 37.64 4.38 13.04
C ARG A 908 37.90 5.46 14.09
N LEU A 909 36.84 5.91 14.77
CA LEU A 909 36.92 6.64 16.04
C LEU A 909 37.05 5.62 17.19
N LEU A 910 38.00 5.83 18.10
CA LEU A 910 38.36 4.90 19.18
C LEU A 910 38.01 5.47 20.57
N THR A 911 37.12 6.46 20.65
CA THR A 911 36.73 7.15 21.88
C THR A 911 35.22 7.40 21.89
N SER A 912 34.49 6.67 22.74
CA SER A 912 33.07 6.88 23.04
C SER A 912 32.84 7.78 24.25
N ALA A 913 33.73 7.75 25.25
CA ALA A 913 33.74 8.65 26.40
C ALA A 913 35.16 9.14 26.72
N VAL A 914 35.28 10.40 27.14
CA VAL A 914 36.56 11.07 27.45
C VAL A 914 36.42 12.05 28.63
N ARG A 915 37.53 12.37 29.32
CA ARG A 915 37.61 13.42 30.35
C ARG A 915 38.47 14.59 29.87
N LEU A 916 38.42 15.72 30.58
CA LEU A 916 39.34 16.85 30.34
C LEU A 916 40.74 16.58 30.89
N ASP A 917 41.76 16.92 30.10
CA ASP A 917 43.18 16.96 30.50
C ASP A 917 43.46 18.14 31.45
N ALA A 918 44.63 18.14 32.09
CA ALA A 918 45.06 19.21 33.01
C ALA A 918 45.18 20.61 32.35
N LYS A 919 45.03 20.71 31.02
CA LYS A 919 45.00 21.97 30.25
C LYS A 919 43.60 22.25 29.66
N GLY A 920 42.57 21.60 30.22
CA GLY A 920 41.15 21.83 29.91
C GLY A 920 40.67 21.28 28.57
N ARG A 921 41.31 20.25 28.01
CA ARG A 921 41.00 19.69 26.67
C ARG A 921 40.65 18.23 26.73
N PHE A 922 39.71 17.77 25.92
CA PHE A 922 39.47 16.33 25.72
C PHE A 922 40.25 15.80 24.50
N ALA A 923 40.46 14.48 24.44
CA ALA A 923 41.34 13.86 23.44
C ALA A 923 40.59 12.77 22.64
N LEU A 924 40.24 13.06 21.39
CA LEU A 924 39.63 12.10 20.47
C LEU A 924 40.73 11.25 19.81
N ARG A 925 40.62 9.92 19.87
CA ARG A 925 41.58 9.00 19.20
C ARG A 925 40.95 8.44 17.93
N VAL A 926 41.68 8.49 16.82
CA VAL A 926 41.23 8.03 15.50
C VAL A 926 42.32 7.17 14.84
N SER A 927 41.92 6.10 14.17
CA SER A 927 42.84 5.13 13.56
C SER A 927 42.55 4.88 12.08
N CYS A 928 43.61 4.65 11.31
CA CYS A 928 43.55 4.18 9.93
C CYS A 928 43.78 2.67 9.94
N ALA A 929 42.95 1.90 9.20
CA ALA A 929 43.14 0.46 9.04
C ALA A 929 44.51 0.11 8.42
N LYS A 930 44.92 -1.17 8.49
CA LYS A 930 46.12 -1.64 7.77
C LYS A 930 45.87 -1.58 6.25
N GLY A 931 46.89 -1.19 5.49
CA GLY A 931 46.82 -0.88 4.07
C GLY A 931 48.05 -0.06 3.63
N THR A 932 48.15 0.33 2.36
CA THR A 932 49.33 1.05 1.85
C THR A 932 49.36 2.53 2.30
N THR A 933 50.49 2.94 2.88
CA THR A 933 50.82 4.32 3.36
C THR A 933 49.90 4.95 4.42
N SER A 934 48.83 5.68 4.08
CA SER A 934 48.05 6.47 5.07
C SER A 934 46.59 6.81 4.68
N CYS A 935 45.78 7.18 5.69
CA CYS A 935 44.45 7.77 5.52
C CYS A 935 44.51 9.29 5.79
N ARG A 936 44.00 10.12 4.89
CA ARG A 936 43.82 11.58 5.09
C ARG A 936 42.33 11.90 5.20
N PHE A 937 41.91 12.50 6.32
CA PHE A 937 40.48 12.73 6.63
C PHE A 937 40.25 13.94 7.53
N ARG A 938 39.10 14.59 7.36
CA ARG A 938 38.62 15.70 8.21
C ARG A 938 37.83 15.15 9.38
N VAL A 939 38.23 15.53 10.59
CA VAL A 939 37.46 15.34 11.83
C VAL A 939 36.67 16.61 12.10
N LEU A 940 35.36 16.48 12.28
CA LEU A 940 34.44 17.57 12.59
C LEU A 940 33.72 17.25 13.91
N VAL A 941 33.73 18.18 14.87
CA VAL A 941 33.13 18.02 16.20
C VAL A 941 32.05 19.09 16.38
N ARG A 942 30.81 18.68 16.65
CA ARG A 942 29.64 19.56 16.80
C ARG A 942 28.93 19.36 18.15
N ARG A 943 28.26 20.42 18.64
CA ARG A 943 27.30 20.39 19.74
C ARG A 943 26.02 21.07 19.25
N GLY A 944 24.97 20.30 18.98
CA GLY A 944 23.86 20.78 18.14
C GLY A 944 24.34 21.12 16.73
N SER A 945 23.87 22.23 16.18
CA SER A 945 24.33 22.80 14.90
C SER A 945 25.76 23.38 14.98
N ALA A 946 26.17 23.88 16.15
CA ALA A 946 27.43 24.61 16.32
C ALA A 946 28.67 23.70 16.19
N THR A 947 29.64 24.13 15.37
CA THR A 947 30.94 23.45 15.23
C THR A 947 31.89 23.87 16.35
N VAL A 948 32.33 22.92 17.16
CA VAL A 948 33.24 23.11 18.31
C VAL A 948 34.71 22.96 17.88
N ALA A 949 35.00 22.08 16.92
CA ALA A 949 36.31 21.94 16.30
C ALA A 949 36.24 21.30 14.91
N SER A 950 37.20 21.62 14.04
CA SER A 950 37.40 20.99 12.74
C SER A 950 38.90 20.88 12.47
N ARG A 951 39.39 19.69 12.10
CA ARG A 951 40.80 19.50 11.70
C ARG A 951 40.97 18.35 10.72
N THR A 952 41.77 18.56 9.68
CA THR A 952 42.24 17.48 8.80
C THR A 952 43.45 16.78 9.42
N LEU A 953 43.43 15.46 9.42
CA LEU A 953 44.48 14.58 9.93
C LEU A 953 44.95 13.65 8.82
N THR A 954 46.25 13.34 8.80
CA THR A 954 46.82 12.26 8.00
C THR A 954 47.39 11.23 8.97
N VAL A 955 46.90 10.00 8.92
CA VAL A 955 47.25 8.92 9.86
C VAL A 955 47.83 7.75 9.07
N ARG A 956 49.08 7.38 9.36
CA ARG A 956 49.73 6.20 8.74
C ARG A 956 48.89 4.94 8.99
N ALA A 957 48.85 4.04 8.02
CA ALA A 957 48.08 2.81 8.11
C ALA A 957 48.48 1.97 9.35
N GLY A 958 47.49 1.40 10.03
CA GLY A 958 47.68 0.67 11.29
C GLY A 958 48.13 1.53 12.49
N ARG A 959 48.18 2.87 12.37
CA ARG A 959 48.49 3.77 13.49
C ARG A 959 47.25 4.55 13.94
N THR A 960 47.33 5.11 15.14
CA THR A 960 46.33 5.98 15.77
C THR A 960 46.88 7.40 15.90
N ALA A 961 46.07 8.41 15.61
CA ALA A 961 46.35 9.81 15.93
C ALA A 961 45.38 10.31 17.02
N THR A 962 45.81 11.31 17.77
CA THR A 962 45.04 11.89 18.89
C THR A 962 44.80 13.38 18.65
N MET A 963 43.54 13.77 18.45
CA MET A 963 43.14 15.17 18.36
C MET A 963 42.71 15.69 19.73
N ARG A 964 43.52 16.58 20.33
CA ARG A 964 43.12 17.34 21.52
C ARG A 964 42.23 18.52 21.13
N VAL A 965 41.04 18.60 21.71
CA VAL A 965 40.02 19.63 21.46
C VAL A 965 39.85 20.51 22.68
N ARG A 966 39.93 21.84 22.50
CA ARG A 966 39.48 22.82 23.51
C ARG A 966 37.94 22.89 23.46
N PRO A 967 37.20 22.67 24.57
CA PRO A 967 35.78 22.96 24.63
C PRO A 967 35.48 24.44 24.34
N SER A 968 34.32 24.73 23.77
CA SER A 968 33.81 26.11 23.72
C SER A 968 33.51 26.64 25.13
N ALA A 969 33.45 27.96 25.32
CA ALA A 969 33.20 28.56 26.63
C ALA A 969 31.91 28.03 27.30
N ALA A 970 30.82 27.88 26.53
CA ALA A 970 29.57 27.29 27.00
C ALA A 970 29.70 25.80 27.38
N MET A 971 30.53 25.03 26.68
CA MET A 971 30.82 23.63 27.04
C MET A 971 31.69 23.54 28.30
N ARG A 972 32.69 24.41 28.44
CA ARG A 972 33.52 24.52 29.66
C ARG A 972 32.67 24.90 30.89
N ARG A 973 31.69 25.82 30.74
CA ARG A 973 30.73 26.19 31.80
C ARG A 973 29.73 25.07 32.18
N SER A 974 29.48 24.10 31.30
CA SER A 974 28.73 22.88 31.67
C SER A 974 29.63 21.90 32.44
N LEU A 975 30.84 21.65 31.93
CA LEU A 975 31.79 20.67 32.50
C LEU A 975 32.33 21.09 33.87
N LEU A 976 32.52 22.39 34.11
CA LEU A 976 32.91 22.93 35.42
C LEU A 976 31.79 22.83 36.48
N ARG A 977 30.53 22.63 36.07
CA ARG A 977 29.38 22.42 36.97
C ARG A 977 29.01 20.93 37.08
N GLY A 978 30.00 20.04 36.99
CA GLY A 978 29.83 18.59 37.13
C GLY A 978 29.07 17.87 36.01
N ARG A 979 28.53 18.58 35.01
CA ARG A 979 27.68 17.97 33.97
C ARG A 979 28.49 17.38 32.82
N THR A 980 28.20 16.13 32.46
CA THR A 980 28.65 15.51 31.20
C THR A 980 28.06 16.25 30.00
N VAL A 981 28.80 16.34 28.89
CA VAL A 981 28.36 16.96 27.64
C VAL A 981 28.69 16.07 26.45
N THR A 982 27.67 15.62 25.73
CA THR A 982 27.82 14.85 24.48
C THR A 982 28.15 15.77 23.30
N VAL A 983 29.06 15.33 22.43
CA VAL A 983 29.39 15.97 21.15
C VAL A 983 29.30 14.97 20.00
N LYS A 984 28.83 15.42 18.84
CA LYS A 984 28.72 14.62 17.61
C LYS A 984 30.02 14.77 16.81
N VAL A 985 30.69 13.65 16.53
CA VAL A 985 31.98 13.60 15.81
C VAL A 985 31.77 12.92 14.47
N SER A 986 32.13 13.60 13.37
CA SER A 986 32.06 13.10 12.00
C SER A 986 33.45 13.03 11.36
N LEU A 987 33.68 11.98 10.58
CA LEU A 987 34.91 11.71 9.81
C LEU A 987 34.56 11.63 8.33
N SER A 988 35.23 12.43 7.49
CA SER A 988 35.02 12.45 6.03
C SER A 988 36.32 12.68 5.24
N GLY A 989 36.38 12.20 4.00
CA GLY A 989 37.56 12.35 3.14
C GLY A 989 37.49 11.47 1.89
N THR A 990 38.32 11.76 0.89
CA THR A 990 38.37 11.00 -0.37
C THR A 990 38.89 9.58 -0.14
N GLY A 991 38.18 8.57 -0.66
CA GLY A 991 38.60 7.16 -0.58
C GLY A 991 38.46 6.50 0.80
N ILE A 992 37.66 7.07 1.72
CA ILE A 992 37.34 6.46 3.02
C ILE A 992 35.83 6.22 3.19
N ARG A 993 35.45 5.19 3.96
CA ARG A 993 34.06 5.06 4.44
C ARG A 993 33.82 6.10 5.54
N GLY A 994 32.86 6.99 5.34
CA GLY A 994 32.49 8.02 6.32
C GLY A 994 31.97 7.42 7.63
N LEU A 995 32.22 8.10 8.75
CA LEU A 995 31.81 7.67 10.09
C LEU A 995 31.22 8.86 10.85
N THR A 996 30.11 8.67 11.57
CA THR A 996 29.60 9.65 12.54
C THR A 996 29.21 8.94 13.83
N ALA A 997 29.63 9.47 14.97
CA ALA A 997 29.38 8.91 16.29
C ALA A 997 29.22 10.01 17.35
N ASN A 998 28.51 9.70 18.43
CA ASN A 998 28.45 10.57 19.61
C ASN A 998 29.60 10.23 20.57
N VAL A 999 30.14 11.25 21.25
CA VAL A 999 31.18 11.11 22.26
C VAL A 999 30.81 11.89 23.51
N GLU A 1000 30.79 11.23 24.66
CA GLU A 1000 30.64 11.91 25.94
C GLU A 1000 31.94 12.60 26.37
N VAL A 1001 31.86 13.88 26.72
CA VAL A 1001 32.91 14.57 27.47
C VAL A 1001 32.44 14.72 28.91
N ARG A 1002 33.12 14.03 29.83
CA ARG A 1002 32.86 14.09 31.27
C ARG A 1002 33.78 15.12 31.95
N PRO A 1003 33.41 15.69 33.12
CA PRO A 1003 34.30 16.53 33.90
C PRO A 1003 35.65 15.86 34.23
N ARG A 1004 36.62 16.68 34.62
CA ARG A 1004 37.75 16.18 35.42
C ARG A 1004 37.22 15.92 36.85
N ARG A 1005 37.64 14.81 37.47
CA ARG A 1005 37.61 14.66 38.94
C ARG A 1005 38.83 15.39 39.50
#